data_AF-A0A946G9Q9-F1
#
_entry.id   AF-A0A946G9Q9-F1
#
_cell.length_a   1.000
_cell.length_b   1.000
_cell.length_c   1.000
_cell.angle_alpha   90.00
_cell.angle_beta   90.00
_cell.angle_gamma   90.00
#
_symmetry.space_group_name_H-M   'P 1'
#
loop_
_entity.id
_entity.type
_entity.pdbx_description
1 polymer ?
#
loop_
_entity_poly.entity_id
_entity_poly.type
_entity_poly.pdbx_seq_one_letter_code
_entity_poly.pdbx_strand_id
1 'polypeptide(L)'
;SEADFLTYAVPVSGLVTGDNVLAVEIHQRSADSSDIRFDLSLEASFYTGVVTVDTISYGSQVTDISYGRDAESPTIWKQFAESTPGSANTTAEVTSLRFSSREVTIAPRAGFYSSDQIISLSTTEGEIYYTLDGSNPSTSATLYTESFPISATTIVRARVFEAGKVPGPILTSTYIYGESFNGLPIVSAVADPETLFGDEIGIYDNDHEPVRSRMNEVYKKKDAPGHIEFFPVDGSEGFQVNGGFRIGGENNWGSHEQKALNFTLRGKYGDDAIKYDLFPGSNIPVHTAIAFREGGDDWDDAMLRDAMWNTIAEGRLEAETNASRPCVVFLNGEYWGVYNIRSRWDEQWLFEHYGVDNGEYDHIGYGRFTSSSTTLGVENGDLEDWLELLEFIDANDINEVGNWAFVESRVDLDSFIDFIVSESFANNTSWGHNREMWKAHKPGSKWRWFLPDMDRTFKDSGINSNVFDDILKDDALLDRIKNQPTFKARLAQRYAAHIASTFSSARINKIIDSLGATITPELDRHKEKWDGSIDADDQARDLKEIKDYNEERLTEVHDEIDSELSIDSAVDITLAANGSGSFRIEGVEVEAGTLKLFPNLNTTVEAVPAPGFTFVSWEALPGEATTILNFAGPATLTANFIPAGGIVTGGTLASDTTFTLANSPYFVASDLIVPAGTTLDIDPGVVLEMATGRNIRVMGTLDIKGTAGREVIIRGRSNTTWGGLSFEEPLTTSTLTHLIVRDASRGQEPTLYPAGIAGLNADVVIDFLNISGGRGPLFFRGGSTILRDSFVDIPITGDGINIKGGYAETHRTTFLGNNSVDTDAIDYDGVTNGIIKGCRIYNFRGFNSDGIDTGEQCVDILIEGNSIFYNSDKGISVGQGSTVIMRNNLVVGCLQGVGVKDAGSAILVDQNTF
;
A
#
# COMPACT_ATOMS: atom_id res chain seq x y z
N SER A 1 -12.87 -38.44 -12.63
CA SER A 1 -12.18 -37.19 -12.29
C SER A 1 -12.29 -37.01 -10.79
N GLU A 2 -11.37 -36.33 -10.13
CA GLU A 2 -11.35 -36.21 -8.65
C GLU A 2 -12.40 -35.23 -8.10
N ALA A 3 -13.26 -34.68 -8.98
CA ALA A 3 -14.37 -33.79 -8.65
C ALA A 3 -15.75 -34.49 -8.76
N ASP A 4 -15.80 -35.78 -9.07
CA ASP A 4 -17.06 -36.51 -9.29
C ASP A 4 -17.64 -37.03 -7.96
N PHE A 5 -18.67 -36.36 -7.44
CA PHE A 5 -19.42 -36.84 -6.27
C PHE A 5 -20.41 -37.95 -6.67
N LEU A 6 -20.38 -39.08 -5.97
CA LEU A 6 -21.35 -40.17 -6.15
C LEU A 6 -22.51 -40.01 -5.16
N THR A 7 -23.66 -39.59 -5.66
CA THR A 7 -24.87 -39.43 -4.84
C THR A 7 -25.55 -40.77 -4.60
N TYR A 8 -25.76 -41.12 -3.32
CA TYR A 8 -26.55 -42.28 -2.91
C TYR A 8 -27.73 -41.85 -2.02
N ALA A 9 -28.95 -42.11 -2.48
CA ALA A 9 -30.16 -41.80 -1.71
C ALA A 9 -30.44 -42.87 -0.66
N VAL A 10 -30.26 -42.55 0.62
CA VAL A 10 -30.60 -43.46 1.73
C VAL A 10 -32.12 -43.69 1.76
N PRO A 11 -32.62 -44.93 1.62
CA PRO A 11 -34.05 -45.18 1.64
C PRO A 11 -34.66 -44.86 3.01
N VAL A 12 -35.68 -44.02 3.05
CA VAL A 12 -36.35 -43.59 4.29
C VAL A 12 -36.93 -44.79 5.07
N SER A 13 -37.34 -45.85 4.38
CA SER A 13 -37.82 -47.10 5.01
C SER A 13 -36.75 -47.85 5.80
N GLY A 14 -35.47 -47.50 5.63
CA GLY A 14 -34.35 -48.05 6.39
C GLY A 14 -34.04 -47.28 7.68
N LEU A 15 -34.70 -46.14 7.91
CA LEU A 15 -34.54 -45.32 9.11
C LEU A 15 -35.63 -45.66 10.13
N VAL A 16 -35.27 -45.71 11.41
CA VAL A 16 -36.19 -45.94 12.54
C VAL A 16 -36.41 -44.67 13.36
N THR A 17 -37.51 -44.60 14.09
CA THR A 17 -37.75 -43.50 15.04
C THR A 17 -36.71 -43.50 16.14
N GLY A 18 -35.98 -42.40 16.30
CA GLY A 18 -34.89 -42.24 17.27
C GLY A 18 -33.52 -42.23 16.58
N ASP A 19 -32.49 -42.67 17.31
CA ASP A 19 -31.11 -42.63 16.83
C ASP A 19 -30.89 -43.67 15.73
N ASN A 20 -30.31 -43.22 14.62
CA ASN A 20 -29.92 -44.08 13.51
C ASN A 20 -28.40 -44.01 13.35
N VAL A 21 -27.75 -45.16 13.18
CA VAL A 21 -26.32 -45.24 12.90
C VAL A 21 -26.15 -45.65 11.44
N LEU A 22 -25.51 -44.78 10.65
CA LEU A 22 -25.15 -45.06 9.27
C LEU A 22 -23.66 -45.35 9.19
N ALA A 23 -23.30 -46.46 8.55
CA ALA A 23 -21.92 -46.81 8.26
C ALA A 23 -21.69 -46.77 6.75
N VAL A 24 -20.59 -46.15 6.33
CA VAL A 24 -20.17 -46.07 4.93
C VAL A 24 -18.80 -46.74 4.82
N GLU A 25 -18.64 -47.61 3.82
CA GLU A 25 -17.39 -48.32 3.57
C GLU A 25 -16.92 -48.03 2.14
N ILE A 26 -15.64 -47.73 1.99
CA ILE A 26 -14.98 -47.53 0.70
C ILE A 26 -14.06 -48.69 0.41
N HIS A 27 -14.14 -49.17 -0.82
CA HIS A 27 -13.26 -50.20 -1.37
C HIS A 27 -12.49 -49.64 -2.56
N GLN A 28 -11.18 -49.87 -2.60
CA GLN A 28 -10.41 -49.61 -3.80
C GLN A 28 -10.88 -50.54 -4.93
N ARG A 29 -10.90 -50.02 -6.15
CA ARG A 29 -11.32 -50.80 -7.33
C ARG A 29 -10.27 -51.83 -7.76
N SER A 30 -8.99 -51.60 -7.46
CA SER A 30 -7.91 -52.57 -7.58
C SER A 30 -6.91 -52.40 -6.42
N ALA A 31 -6.09 -53.40 -6.17
CA ALA A 31 -5.12 -53.42 -5.07
C ALA A 31 -3.90 -52.49 -5.28
N ASP A 32 -3.78 -51.87 -6.46
CA ASP A 32 -2.59 -51.10 -6.85
C ASP A 32 -2.88 -49.58 -6.95
N SER A 33 -4.03 -49.13 -6.44
CA SER A 33 -4.41 -47.71 -6.39
C SER A 33 -3.67 -47.01 -5.26
N SER A 34 -2.91 -45.94 -5.56
CA SER A 34 -2.07 -45.24 -4.58
C SER A 34 -2.86 -44.40 -3.57
N ASP A 35 -3.99 -43.82 -3.98
CA ASP A 35 -4.69 -42.83 -3.18
C ASP A 35 -6.16 -43.19 -2.93
N ILE A 36 -6.61 -43.00 -1.67
CA ILE A 36 -8.02 -43.00 -1.27
C ILE A 36 -8.27 -41.68 -0.54
N ARG A 37 -9.14 -40.85 -1.11
CA ARG A 37 -9.73 -39.70 -0.42
C ARG A 37 -11.22 -39.97 -0.22
N PHE A 38 -11.71 -39.76 1.00
CA PHE A 38 -13.13 -39.90 1.32
C PHE A 38 -13.66 -38.59 1.86
N ASP A 39 -14.39 -37.89 1.00
CA ASP A 39 -15.23 -36.77 1.42
C ASP A 39 -16.69 -37.26 1.43
N LEU A 40 -17.35 -37.08 2.57
CA LEU A 40 -18.74 -37.45 2.77
C LEU A 40 -19.54 -36.21 3.18
N SER A 41 -20.53 -35.86 2.37
CA SER A 41 -21.61 -34.97 2.79
C SER A 41 -22.88 -35.80 2.96
N LEU A 42 -23.53 -35.69 4.11
CA LEU A 42 -24.86 -36.22 4.35
C LEU A 42 -25.84 -35.05 4.36
N GLU A 43 -26.48 -34.81 3.22
CA GLU A 43 -27.56 -33.83 3.14
C GLU A 43 -28.90 -34.51 3.39
N ALA A 44 -29.57 -34.12 4.46
CA ALA A 44 -30.95 -34.50 4.74
C ALA A 44 -31.81 -33.25 4.69
N SER A 45 -32.70 -33.16 3.71
CA SER A 45 -33.84 -32.27 3.76
C SER A 45 -35.09 -33.15 3.72
N PHE A 46 -35.85 -33.16 4.81
CA PHE A 46 -37.21 -33.64 4.75
C PHE A 46 -38.14 -32.60 5.32
N TYR A 47 -39.09 -32.22 4.49
CA TYR A 47 -40.31 -31.63 4.94
C TYR A 47 -41.45 -32.42 4.29
N THR A 48 -42.38 -32.93 5.09
CA THR A 48 -43.62 -33.53 4.58
C THR A 48 -44.77 -32.62 4.95
N GLY A 49 -45.52 -32.17 3.94
CA GLY A 49 -46.61 -31.21 4.15
C GLY A 49 -46.18 -29.76 4.30
N VAL A 50 -45.05 -29.30 3.70
CA VAL A 50 -44.86 -27.85 3.55
C VAL A 50 -45.87 -27.34 2.56
N VAL A 51 -46.81 -26.57 3.09
CA VAL A 51 -47.57 -25.63 2.30
C VAL A 51 -46.78 -24.35 2.34
N THR A 52 -46.39 -23.79 1.19
CA THR A 52 -45.92 -22.42 1.12
C THR A 52 -47.00 -21.53 1.74
N VAL A 53 -46.75 -21.04 2.96
CA VAL A 53 -47.69 -20.16 3.67
C VAL A 53 -47.63 -18.75 3.09
N ASP A 54 -46.45 -18.35 2.61
CA ASP A 54 -46.18 -17.03 2.04
C ASP A 54 -44.89 -17.04 1.21
N THR A 55 -44.74 -16.08 0.29
CA THR A 55 -43.51 -15.87 -0.48
C THR A 55 -43.42 -14.40 -0.88
N ILE A 56 -42.20 -13.87 -0.90
CA ILE A 56 -41.92 -12.52 -1.37
C ILE A 56 -40.78 -12.54 -2.39
N SER A 57 -40.86 -11.64 -3.36
CA SER A 57 -39.73 -11.19 -4.16
C SER A 57 -39.53 -9.71 -3.89
N TYR A 58 -38.29 -9.29 -3.68
CA TYR A 58 -37.93 -7.90 -3.43
C TYR A 58 -37.08 -7.35 -4.59
N GLY A 59 -37.12 -6.03 -4.78
CA GLY A 59 -36.36 -5.34 -5.81
C GLY A 59 -34.95 -4.97 -5.35
N SER A 60 -34.38 -3.92 -5.95
CA SER A 60 -33.10 -3.34 -5.50
C SER A 60 -33.14 -3.00 -4.00
N GLN A 61 -32.04 -3.23 -3.31
CA GLN A 61 -31.85 -2.88 -1.90
C GLN A 61 -30.75 -1.82 -1.78
N VAL A 62 -30.85 -1.03 -0.72
CA VAL A 62 -29.83 -0.06 -0.31
C VAL A 62 -29.44 -0.42 1.13
N THR A 63 -28.16 -0.28 1.46
CA THR A 63 -27.65 -0.52 2.81
C THR A 63 -28.48 0.26 3.85
N ASP A 64 -28.74 -0.36 5.00
CA ASP A 64 -29.51 0.19 6.12
C ASP A 64 -30.97 0.60 5.83
N ILE A 65 -31.51 0.21 4.66
CA ILE A 65 -32.93 0.31 4.35
C ILE A 65 -33.55 -1.08 4.44
N SER A 66 -34.47 -1.26 5.41
CA SER A 66 -35.12 -2.55 5.60
C SER A 66 -36.38 -2.67 4.75
N TYR A 67 -36.58 -3.84 4.13
CA TYR A 67 -37.81 -4.16 3.41
C TYR A 67 -38.69 -5.08 4.26
N GLY A 68 -39.86 -4.57 4.66
CA GLY A 68 -40.70 -5.25 5.64
C GLY A 68 -42.20 -5.12 5.37
N ARG A 69 -42.99 -5.84 6.15
CA ARG A 69 -44.44 -5.67 6.17
C ARG A 69 -44.80 -4.43 6.98
N ASP A 70 -45.77 -3.67 6.49
CA ASP A 70 -46.39 -2.58 7.23
C ASP A 70 -47.08 -3.09 8.50
N ALA A 71 -46.86 -2.42 9.63
CA ALA A 71 -47.40 -2.85 10.92
C ALA A 71 -48.92 -2.73 11.00
N GLU A 72 -49.53 -1.75 10.31
CA GLU A 72 -50.98 -1.52 10.32
C GLU A 72 -51.70 -2.40 9.27
N SER A 73 -51.05 -2.64 8.14
CA SER A 73 -51.55 -3.42 7.01
C SER A 73 -50.51 -4.46 6.56
N PRO A 74 -50.39 -5.61 7.26
CA PRO A 74 -49.34 -6.59 7.01
C PRO A 74 -49.29 -7.16 5.59
N THR A 75 -50.32 -6.98 4.77
CA THR A 75 -50.31 -7.36 3.34
C THR A 75 -49.49 -6.42 2.45
N ILE A 76 -49.15 -5.23 2.94
CA ILE A 76 -48.35 -4.24 2.23
C ILE A 76 -46.89 -4.43 2.62
N TRP A 77 -46.04 -4.53 1.61
CA TRP A 77 -44.59 -4.52 1.76
C TRP A 77 -44.05 -3.15 1.36
N LYS A 78 -43.18 -2.58 2.19
CA LYS A 78 -42.58 -1.27 1.93
C LYS A 78 -41.17 -1.20 2.48
N GLN A 79 -40.42 -0.21 2.01
CA GLN A 79 -39.09 0.11 2.51
C GLN A 79 -39.20 1.02 3.73
N PHE A 80 -38.34 0.80 4.71
CA PHE A 80 -38.30 1.54 5.96
C PHE A 80 -36.92 2.14 6.16
N ALA A 81 -36.90 3.39 6.63
CA ALA A 81 -35.69 4.17 6.86
C ALA A 81 -34.76 3.56 7.92
N GLU A 82 -35.30 2.68 8.77
CA GLU A 82 -34.62 2.10 9.92
C GLU A 82 -35.14 0.69 10.18
N SER A 83 -34.25 -0.23 10.55
CA SER A 83 -34.59 -1.60 10.94
C SER A 83 -35.12 -1.67 12.37
N THR A 84 -36.08 -2.55 12.63
CA THR A 84 -36.63 -2.81 13.97
C THR A 84 -36.55 -4.30 14.35
N PRO A 85 -35.35 -4.90 14.52
CA PRO A 85 -35.21 -6.31 14.89
C PRO A 85 -36.00 -6.66 16.15
N GLY A 86 -36.69 -7.80 16.15
CA GLY A 86 -37.51 -8.27 17.28
C GLY A 86 -38.78 -7.45 17.56
N SER A 87 -39.06 -6.39 16.80
CA SER A 87 -40.19 -5.45 17.00
C SER A 87 -41.00 -5.22 15.72
N ALA A 88 -42.14 -4.52 15.82
CA ALA A 88 -42.96 -4.17 14.67
C ALA A 88 -42.32 -3.05 13.82
N ASN A 89 -42.41 -3.13 12.49
CA ASN A 89 -41.86 -2.14 11.55
C ASN A 89 -42.71 -0.86 11.54
N THR A 90 -42.46 0.03 12.49
CA THR A 90 -43.20 1.30 12.67
C THR A 90 -42.41 2.54 12.25
N THR A 91 -41.25 2.36 11.63
CA THR A 91 -40.33 3.45 11.23
C THR A 91 -40.78 4.13 9.93
N ALA A 92 -40.16 5.26 9.59
CA ALA A 92 -40.56 6.07 8.44
C ALA A 92 -40.43 5.29 7.12
N GLU A 93 -41.42 5.44 6.23
CA GLU A 93 -41.39 4.82 4.90
C GLU A 93 -40.41 5.51 3.95
N VAL A 94 -39.69 4.72 3.16
CA VAL A 94 -38.86 5.18 2.04
C VAL A 94 -39.57 4.91 0.72
N THR A 95 -40.19 5.94 0.16
CA THR A 95 -40.94 5.82 -1.10
C THR A 95 -40.04 5.78 -2.35
N SER A 96 -38.79 6.25 -2.25
CA SER A 96 -37.83 6.23 -3.36
C SER A 96 -36.39 6.03 -2.88
N LEU A 97 -35.77 4.92 -3.31
CA LEU A 97 -34.37 4.60 -3.03
C LEU A 97 -33.36 5.48 -3.80
N ARG A 98 -33.84 6.34 -4.71
CA ARG A 98 -33.00 7.24 -5.51
C ARG A 98 -32.73 8.59 -4.85
N PHE A 99 -33.52 8.96 -3.84
CA PHE A 99 -33.39 10.23 -3.16
C PHE A 99 -32.91 9.99 -1.74
N SER A 100 -31.72 10.50 -1.44
CA SER A 100 -31.20 10.58 -0.07
C SER A 100 -31.60 11.90 0.57
N SER A 101 -31.73 11.88 1.90
CA SER A 101 -31.93 13.08 2.70
C SER A 101 -30.65 13.93 2.69
N ARG A 102 -30.78 15.21 3.03
CA ARG A 102 -29.64 16.15 3.03
C ARG A 102 -28.55 15.78 4.04
N GLU A 103 -27.38 16.38 3.86
CA GLU A 103 -26.25 16.24 4.78
C GLU A 103 -26.38 17.20 5.98
N VAL A 104 -25.75 16.83 7.09
CA VAL A 104 -25.60 17.71 8.26
C VAL A 104 -24.34 18.54 8.12
N THR A 105 -24.43 19.83 8.43
CA THR A 105 -23.27 20.70 8.66
C THR A 105 -23.14 20.98 10.15
N ILE A 106 -21.91 21.08 10.65
CA ILE A 106 -21.61 21.30 12.06
C ILE A 106 -20.66 22.49 12.25
N ALA A 107 -20.86 23.25 13.32
CA ALA A 107 -19.96 24.32 13.74
C ALA A 107 -19.86 24.35 15.28
N PRO A 108 -18.66 24.58 15.85
CA PRO A 108 -17.36 24.66 15.18
C PRO A 108 -16.91 23.30 14.62
N ARG A 109 -15.84 23.26 13.81
CA ARG A 109 -15.32 22.01 13.24
C ARG A 109 -14.79 21.06 14.32
N ALA A 110 -14.68 19.77 14.03
CA ALA A 110 -13.96 18.82 14.87
C ALA A 110 -12.51 19.29 15.15
N GLY A 111 -11.92 18.81 16.24
CA GLY A 111 -10.54 19.14 16.62
C GLY A 111 -10.34 19.40 18.11
N PHE A 112 -9.27 20.13 18.42
CA PHE A 112 -8.78 20.34 19.79
C PHE A 112 -9.30 21.64 20.39
N TYR A 113 -9.80 21.54 21.62
CA TYR A 113 -10.35 22.68 22.34
C TYR A 113 -9.89 22.68 23.80
N SER A 114 -9.54 23.86 24.31
CA SER A 114 -9.14 24.09 25.72
C SER A 114 -10.24 24.74 26.56
N SER A 115 -11.41 24.96 25.96
CA SER A 115 -12.59 25.54 26.61
C SER A 115 -13.86 24.92 26.05
N ASP A 116 -14.96 25.04 26.79
CA ASP A 116 -16.27 24.55 26.35
C ASP A 116 -16.62 25.08 24.96
N GLN A 117 -17.22 24.22 24.13
CA GLN A 117 -17.71 24.58 22.81
C GLN A 117 -19.24 24.55 22.78
N ILE A 118 -19.84 25.42 21.98
CA ILE A 118 -21.28 25.39 21.68
C ILE A 118 -21.45 24.82 20.28
N ILE A 119 -22.04 23.63 20.19
CA ILE A 119 -22.24 22.91 18.94
C ILE A 119 -23.54 23.37 18.28
N SER A 120 -23.44 23.72 17.01
CA SER A 120 -24.56 24.04 16.14
C SER A 120 -24.59 23.08 14.96
N LEU A 121 -25.72 22.43 14.75
CA LEU A 121 -26.01 21.58 13.60
C LEU A 121 -26.96 22.32 12.66
N SER A 122 -26.78 22.16 11.35
CA SER A 122 -27.72 22.71 10.37
C SER A 122 -27.85 21.85 9.12
N THR A 123 -29.03 21.88 8.52
CA THR A 123 -29.36 21.24 7.24
C THR A 123 -30.22 22.20 6.42
N THR A 124 -30.27 21.99 5.10
CA THR A 124 -31.15 22.76 4.20
C THR A 124 -32.60 22.29 4.26
N GLU A 125 -32.84 21.00 4.49
CA GLU A 125 -34.15 20.36 4.54
C GLU A 125 -34.12 19.18 5.54
N GLY A 126 -35.27 18.82 6.11
CA GLY A 126 -35.43 17.67 7.01
C GLY A 126 -35.14 17.96 8.49
N GLU A 127 -35.27 16.91 9.31
CA GLU A 127 -35.01 16.93 10.75
C GLU A 127 -33.66 16.29 11.06
N ILE A 128 -32.86 16.92 11.94
CA ILE A 128 -31.55 16.42 12.35
C ILE A 128 -31.71 15.66 13.67
N TYR A 129 -31.21 14.43 13.71
CA TYR A 129 -31.09 13.63 14.92
C TYR A 129 -29.62 13.37 15.23
N TYR A 130 -29.26 13.40 16.51
CA TYR A 130 -27.86 13.25 16.93
C TYR A 130 -27.69 12.38 18.18
N THR A 131 -26.48 11.85 18.32
CA THR A 131 -26.00 11.02 19.45
C THR A 131 -24.64 11.55 19.91
N LEU A 132 -24.30 11.27 21.17
CA LEU A 132 -23.05 11.71 21.80
C LEU A 132 -22.18 10.57 22.34
N ASP A 133 -22.61 9.33 22.12
CA ASP A 133 -22.05 8.09 22.69
C ASP A 133 -21.46 7.15 21.64
N GLY A 134 -21.36 7.62 20.38
CA GLY A 134 -20.88 6.82 19.25
C GLY A 134 -21.97 6.01 18.54
N SER A 135 -23.19 5.89 19.05
CA SER A 135 -24.27 5.14 18.37
C SER A 135 -24.72 5.80 17.06
N ASN A 136 -25.16 5.01 16.08
CA ASN A 136 -25.69 5.55 14.82
C ASN A 136 -26.99 6.35 15.08
N PRO A 137 -27.12 7.61 14.59
CA PRO A 137 -28.32 8.40 14.84
C PRO A 137 -29.57 7.81 14.17
N SER A 138 -30.61 7.60 14.97
CA SER A 138 -31.93 7.10 14.58
C SER A 138 -33.02 8.16 14.84
N THR A 139 -34.25 7.96 14.37
CA THR A 139 -35.40 8.81 14.74
C THR A 139 -35.81 8.66 16.21
N SER A 140 -35.25 7.67 16.93
CA SER A 140 -35.37 7.53 18.38
C SER A 140 -34.25 8.25 19.15
N ALA A 141 -33.24 8.78 18.47
CA ALA A 141 -32.18 9.58 19.07
C ALA A 141 -32.65 11.00 19.42
N THR A 142 -31.72 11.88 19.83
CA THR A 142 -32.07 13.24 20.24
C THR A 142 -32.34 14.11 19.01
N LEU A 143 -33.56 14.66 18.92
CA LEU A 143 -33.90 15.66 17.91
C LEU A 143 -33.17 16.97 18.20
N TYR A 144 -32.40 17.46 17.23
CA TYR A 144 -31.74 18.75 17.33
C TYR A 144 -32.75 19.90 17.16
N THR A 145 -32.91 20.70 18.20
CA THR A 145 -33.82 21.87 18.21
C THR A 145 -33.11 23.18 18.53
N GLU A 146 -31.98 23.11 19.24
CA GLU A 146 -31.12 24.25 19.57
C GLU A 146 -29.67 23.79 19.77
N SER A 147 -28.74 24.75 19.73
CA SER A 147 -27.32 24.48 20.00
C SER A 147 -27.09 24.01 21.42
N PHE A 148 -26.09 23.14 21.62
CA PHE A 148 -25.80 22.52 22.92
C PHE A 148 -24.32 22.65 23.30
N PRO A 149 -23.99 22.76 24.60
CA PRO A 149 -22.60 22.83 25.05
C PRO A 149 -21.94 21.44 25.10
N ILE A 150 -20.64 21.41 24.86
CA ILE A 150 -19.75 20.29 25.20
C ILE A 150 -18.58 20.83 26.05
N SER A 151 -18.22 20.10 27.10
CA SER A 151 -17.21 20.52 28.10
C SER A 151 -16.20 19.40 28.42
N ALA A 152 -16.18 18.37 27.59
CA ALA A 152 -15.30 17.20 27.68
C ALA A 152 -15.13 16.60 26.29
N THR A 153 -14.18 15.66 26.13
CA THR A 153 -14.02 14.96 24.87
C THR A 153 -15.33 14.30 24.49
N THR A 154 -15.86 14.64 23.31
CA THR A 154 -17.22 14.27 22.90
C THR A 154 -17.22 13.95 21.42
N ILE A 155 -17.89 12.87 21.04
CA ILE A 155 -18.18 12.56 19.64
C ILE A 155 -19.58 13.06 19.35
N VAL A 156 -19.76 13.81 18.29
CA VAL A 156 -21.08 14.16 17.77
C VAL A 156 -21.31 13.35 16.52
N ARG A 157 -22.30 12.46 16.54
CA ARG A 157 -22.81 11.82 15.32
C ARG A 157 -24.19 12.38 15.01
N ALA A 158 -24.43 12.78 13.77
CA ALA A 158 -25.70 13.37 13.37
C ALA A 158 -26.10 12.98 11.95
N ARG A 159 -27.40 12.84 11.70
CA ARG A 159 -27.92 12.65 10.33
C ARG A 159 -29.31 13.23 10.14
N VAL A 160 -29.67 13.48 8.88
CA VAL A 160 -30.97 14.04 8.51
C VAL A 160 -31.96 12.93 8.13
N PHE A 161 -33.21 13.11 8.55
CA PHE A 161 -34.35 12.32 8.10
C PHE A 161 -35.37 13.19 7.37
N GLU A 162 -35.80 12.74 6.20
CA GLU A 162 -36.86 13.35 5.40
C GLU A 162 -37.90 12.31 4.99
N ALA A 163 -39.16 12.71 4.98
CA ALA A 163 -40.26 11.82 4.61
C ALA A 163 -40.08 11.26 3.18
N GLY A 164 -40.17 9.94 3.05
CA GLY A 164 -40.15 9.25 1.75
C GLY A 164 -38.76 9.07 1.11
N LYS A 165 -37.68 9.53 1.77
CA LYS A 165 -36.29 9.46 1.27
C LYS A 165 -35.45 8.49 2.11
N VAL A 166 -34.35 8.02 1.52
CA VAL A 166 -33.27 7.33 2.26
C VAL A 166 -32.68 8.32 3.27
N PRO A 167 -32.33 7.91 4.50
CA PRO A 167 -31.66 8.79 5.46
C PRO A 167 -30.36 9.38 4.91
N GLY A 168 -30.02 10.59 5.36
CA GLY A 168 -28.79 11.25 4.96
C GLY A 168 -27.55 10.52 5.51
N PRO A 169 -26.36 10.81 4.99
CA PRO A 169 -25.12 10.25 5.52
C PRO A 169 -24.93 10.64 6.99
N ILE A 170 -24.27 9.77 7.75
CA ILE A 170 -23.92 10.06 9.14
C ILE A 170 -22.69 10.98 9.13
N LEU A 171 -22.88 12.20 9.61
CA LEU A 171 -21.77 13.06 10.02
C LEU A 171 -21.20 12.53 11.32
N THR A 172 -19.87 12.38 11.40
CA THR A 172 -19.15 12.10 12.65
C THR A 172 -18.16 13.25 12.88
N SER A 173 -18.05 13.75 14.11
CA SER A 173 -17.11 14.82 14.45
C SER A 173 -16.65 14.70 15.89
N THR A 174 -15.34 14.61 16.08
CA THR A 174 -14.71 14.45 17.40
C THR A 174 -14.17 15.76 17.92
N TYR A 175 -14.59 16.10 19.14
CA TYR A 175 -14.09 17.26 19.87
C TYR A 175 -13.21 16.75 21.00
N ILE A 176 -11.91 17.01 20.90
CA ILE A 176 -10.93 16.56 21.89
C ILE A 176 -10.70 17.71 22.87
N TYR A 177 -11.03 17.48 24.15
CA TYR A 177 -11.06 18.55 25.16
C TYR A 177 -9.90 18.45 26.14
N GLY A 178 -9.13 19.53 26.27
CA GLY A 178 -8.10 19.69 27.31
C GLY A 178 -6.92 18.74 27.17
N GLU A 179 -6.76 18.11 26.02
CA GLU A 179 -5.70 17.14 25.77
C GLU A 179 -4.48 17.78 25.09
N SER A 180 -3.30 17.27 25.40
CA SER A 180 -2.07 17.52 24.64
C SER A 180 -1.31 16.22 24.49
N PHE A 181 -0.86 15.89 23.29
CA PHE A 181 -0.22 14.62 23.01
C PHE A 181 1.19 14.90 22.54
N ASN A 182 2.15 14.45 23.33
CA ASN A 182 3.57 14.82 23.34
C ASN A 182 4.34 14.44 22.05
N GLY A 183 3.89 14.90 20.88
CA GLY A 183 4.50 14.63 19.58
C GLY A 183 3.91 13.45 18.80
N LEU A 184 2.79 12.87 19.24
CA LEU A 184 2.10 11.77 18.55
C LEU A 184 0.83 12.24 17.82
N PRO A 185 0.56 11.74 16.59
CA PRO A 185 -0.71 11.97 15.93
C PRO A 185 -1.83 11.20 16.64
N ILE A 186 -3.08 11.63 16.44
CA ILE A 186 -4.25 11.00 17.05
C ILE A 186 -5.15 10.41 15.98
N VAL A 187 -5.72 9.26 16.30
CA VAL A 187 -6.81 8.66 15.55
C VAL A 187 -8.02 8.61 16.47
N SER A 188 -9.10 9.31 16.11
CA SER A 188 -10.40 9.04 16.71
C SER A 188 -11.09 7.94 15.90
N ALA A 189 -11.28 6.77 16.52
CA ALA A 189 -12.02 5.65 15.97
C ALA A 189 -13.42 5.63 16.57
N VAL A 190 -14.43 5.68 15.71
CA VAL A 190 -15.83 5.77 16.12
C VAL A 190 -16.64 4.71 15.40
N ALA A 191 -17.37 3.88 16.15
CA ALA A 191 -18.34 2.95 15.60
C ALA A 191 -19.51 2.75 16.58
N ASP A 192 -20.60 2.16 16.09
CA ASP A 192 -21.76 1.92 16.94
C ASP A 192 -21.38 1.02 18.13
N PRO A 193 -21.65 1.41 19.39
CA PRO A 193 -21.33 0.62 20.57
C PRO A 193 -21.87 -0.81 20.51
N GLU A 194 -23.00 -1.06 19.85
CA GLU A 194 -23.55 -2.41 19.69
C GLU A 194 -22.64 -3.27 18.80
N THR A 195 -22.06 -2.70 17.75
CA THR A 195 -21.14 -3.41 16.85
C THR A 195 -19.71 -3.50 17.39
N LEU A 196 -19.33 -2.62 18.33
CA LEU A 196 -18.05 -2.72 19.03
C LEU A 196 -18.13 -3.67 20.22
N PHE A 197 -19.02 -3.37 21.17
CA PHE A 197 -19.07 -3.95 22.52
C PHE A 197 -20.38 -4.71 22.81
N GLY A 198 -21.29 -4.82 21.84
CA GLY A 198 -22.53 -5.58 22.02
C GLY A 198 -22.26 -7.08 22.20
N ASP A 199 -23.09 -7.73 23.01
CA ASP A 199 -22.92 -9.15 23.34
C ASP A 199 -23.34 -10.09 22.19
N GLU A 200 -24.20 -9.64 21.28
CA GLU A 200 -24.70 -10.42 20.15
C GLU A 200 -23.89 -10.21 18.86
N ILE A 201 -23.56 -8.95 18.53
CA ILE A 201 -22.90 -8.60 17.27
C ILE A 201 -21.60 -7.80 17.44
N GLY A 202 -21.18 -7.52 18.67
CA GLY A 202 -19.95 -6.81 18.96
C GLY A 202 -18.70 -7.54 18.47
N ILE A 203 -17.66 -6.78 18.15
CA ILE A 203 -16.34 -7.33 17.84
C ILE A 203 -15.44 -7.50 19.07
N TYR A 204 -15.76 -6.90 20.22
CA TYR A 204 -15.02 -7.01 21.50
C TYR A 204 -15.64 -8.00 22.51
N ASP A 205 -16.96 -8.01 22.68
CA ASP A 205 -17.59 -8.67 23.87
C ASP A 205 -18.66 -9.72 23.50
N ASN A 206 -18.54 -10.34 22.33
CA ASN A 206 -19.52 -11.29 21.83
C ASN A 206 -19.41 -12.67 22.49
N ASP A 207 -20.12 -12.93 23.58
CA ASP A 207 -20.01 -14.20 24.32
C ASP A 207 -20.94 -15.34 23.81
N HIS A 208 -21.76 -15.07 22.79
CA HIS A 208 -22.81 -16.00 22.33
C HIS A 208 -22.33 -17.06 21.32
N GLU A 209 -21.21 -16.83 20.65
CA GLU A 209 -20.66 -17.79 19.69
C GLU A 209 -19.72 -18.81 20.37
N PRO A 210 -19.82 -20.11 20.04
CA PRO A 210 -19.01 -21.12 20.69
C PRO A 210 -17.51 -20.93 20.38
N VAL A 211 -16.70 -20.82 21.43
CA VAL A 211 -15.23 -20.86 21.36
C VAL A 211 -14.80 -22.23 20.83
N ARG A 212 -14.33 -22.30 19.58
CA ARG A 212 -13.99 -23.59 18.95
C ARG A 212 -12.53 -24.02 19.09
N SER A 213 -11.57 -23.16 19.49
CA SER A 213 -10.17 -23.61 19.62
C SER A 213 -9.19 -22.64 20.32
N ARG A 214 -9.48 -22.11 21.52
CA ARG A 214 -8.70 -20.99 22.13
C ARG A 214 -8.60 -19.73 21.23
N MET A 215 -9.27 -19.76 20.07
CA MET A 215 -9.37 -18.75 19.05
C MET A 215 -10.85 -18.63 18.68
N ASN A 216 -11.30 -17.41 18.45
CA ASN A 216 -12.65 -17.15 17.95
C ASN A 216 -12.56 -16.78 16.46
N GLU A 217 -12.30 -17.78 15.61
CA GLU A 217 -12.25 -17.60 14.14
C GLU A 217 -13.55 -16.97 13.58
N VAL A 218 -14.67 -17.11 14.29
CA VAL A 218 -15.95 -16.46 13.97
C VAL A 218 -15.88 -14.94 14.12
N TYR A 219 -15.16 -14.40 15.11
CA TYR A 219 -15.05 -12.96 15.35
C TYR A 219 -14.11 -12.27 14.36
N LYS A 220 -13.09 -12.98 13.85
CA LYS A 220 -12.21 -12.47 12.78
C LYS A 220 -12.92 -12.22 11.44
N LYS A 221 -14.21 -12.53 11.31
CA LYS A 221 -15.03 -12.29 10.10
C LYS A 221 -16.12 -11.24 10.31
N LYS A 222 -16.23 -10.66 11.50
CA LYS A 222 -17.19 -9.60 11.81
C LYS A 222 -16.52 -8.24 11.64
N ASP A 223 -17.27 -7.31 11.06
CA ASP A 223 -16.86 -5.92 10.91
C ASP A 223 -17.77 -5.06 11.79
N ALA A 224 -17.20 -4.08 12.48
CA ALA A 224 -17.95 -2.95 13.03
C ALA A 224 -17.84 -1.78 12.04
N PRO A 225 -18.91 -1.46 11.29
CA PRO A 225 -18.90 -0.27 10.42
C PRO A 225 -18.73 0.99 11.26
N GLY A 226 -17.81 1.85 10.85
CA GLY A 226 -17.47 3.05 11.60
C GLY A 226 -16.69 4.06 10.78
N HIS A 227 -16.02 4.94 11.49
CA HIS A 227 -15.40 6.14 11.00
C HIS A 227 -14.08 6.38 11.72
N ILE A 228 -13.06 6.88 11.01
CA ILE A 228 -11.85 7.41 11.62
C ILE A 228 -11.65 8.87 11.27
N GLU A 229 -11.23 9.67 12.24
CA GLU A 229 -10.66 11.01 12.05
C GLU A 229 -9.18 10.96 12.46
N PHE A 230 -8.29 11.40 11.58
CA PHE A 230 -6.85 11.51 11.85
C PHE A 230 -6.48 12.95 12.12
N PHE A 231 -5.75 13.18 13.21
CA PHE A 231 -5.25 14.49 13.62
C PHE A 231 -3.70 14.47 13.64
N PRO A 232 -3.04 15.18 12.72
CA PRO A 232 -1.58 15.18 12.63
C PRO A 232 -0.93 16.02 13.75
N VAL A 233 0.33 15.71 14.04
CA VAL A 233 1.14 16.36 15.10
C VAL A 233 1.36 17.85 14.85
N ASP A 234 1.54 18.22 13.59
CA ASP A 234 1.86 19.60 13.18
C ASP A 234 0.63 20.52 13.13
N GLY A 235 -0.57 19.99 13.40
CA GLY A 235 -1.83 20.71 13.33
C GLY A 235 -2.30 21.02 11.91
N SER A 236 -1.69 20.42 10.89
CA SER A 236 -2.19 20.45 9.53
C SER A 236 -3.56 19.76 9.42
N GLU A 237 -4.24 19.92 8.28
CA GLU A 237 -5.49 19.23 8.03
C GLU A 237 -5.24 17.74 7.85
N GLY A 238 -5.85 16.91 8.70
CA GLY A 238 -5.81 15.47 8.58
C GLY A 238 -6.84 14.93 7.58
N PHE A 239 -7.38 13.75 7.85
CA PHE A 239 -8.43 13.15 7.03
C PHE A 239 -9.54 12.54 7.89
N GLN A 240 -10.67 12.29 7.25
CA GLN A 240 -11.79 11.57 7.83
C GLN A 240 -12.34 10.60 6.79
N VAL A 241 -12.61 9.35 7.18
CA VAL A 241 -13.09 8.30 6.26
C VAL A 241 -13.96 7.29 6.99
N ASN A 242 -14.90 6.69 6.27
CA ASN A 242 -15.71 5.57 6.73
C ASN A 242 -15.07 4.23 6.33
N GLY A 243 -15.27 3.21 7.14
CA GLY A 243 -14.73 1.88 6.90
C GLY A 243 -15.25 0.84 7.88
N GLY A 244 -14.70 -0.36 7.82
CA GLY A 244 -15.00 -1.44 8.76
C GLY A 244 -13.83 -1.70 9.69
N PHE A 245 -14.08 -1.67 11.00
CA PHE A 245 -13.15 -2.15 12.02
C PHE A 245 -13.29 -3.65 12.22
N ARG A 246 -12.18 -4.33 12.41
CA ARG A 246 -12.13 -5.75 12.74
C ARG A 246 -10.97 -6.03 13.68
N ILE A 247 -11.15 -6.92 14.64
CA ILE A 247 -10.06 -7.30 15.54
C ILE A 247 -8.96 -8.03 14.76
N GLY A 248 -7.72 -7.56 14.93
CA GLY A 248 -6.52 -8.12 14.30
C GLY A 248 -5.76 -9.09 15.22
N GLY A 249 -4.81 -9.84 14.65
CA GLY A 249 -3.91 -10.73 15.39
C GLY A 249 -4.52 -12.08 15.78
N GLU A 250 -3.69 -13.10 15.94
CA GLU A 250 -4.10 -14.43 16.43
C GLU A 250 -4.22 -14.48 17.96
N ASN A 251 -3.19 -14.05 18.68
CA ASN A 251 -3.09 -14.16 20.14
C ASN A 251 -3.87 -13.08 20.89
N ASN A 252 -4.26 -12.01 20.19
CA ASN A 252 -4.80 -10.78 20.77
C ASN A 252 -6.09 -10.98 21.61
N TRP A 253 -6.92 -11.98 21.32
CA TRP A 253 -8.14 -12.20 22.12
C TRP A 253 -7.85 -12.70 23.54
N GLY A 254 -6.83 -13.54 23.70
CA GLY A 254 -6.50 -14.18 24.99
C GLY A 254 -5.31 -13.57 25.72
N SER A 255 -4.47 -12.79 25.03
CA SER A 255 -3.19 -12.31 25.59
C SER A 255 -3.20 -10.84 26.04
N HIS A 256 -3.92 -9.93 25.37
CA HIS A 256 -3.84 -8.48 25.65
C HIS A 256 -5.22 -7.88 25.94
N GLU A 257 -5.34 -6.96 26.89
CA GLU A 257 -6.61 -6.24 27.12
C GLU A 257 -6.87 -5.19 26.03
N GLN A 258 -5.80 -4.52 25.58
CA GLN A 258 -5.80 -3.63 24.43
C GLN A 258 -5.78 -4.45 23.13
N LYS A 259 -6.77 -4.28 22.25
CA LYS A 259 -6.88 -5.09 21.02
C LYS A 259 -6.34 -4.39 19.78
N ALA A 260 -5.51 -5.06 18.99
CA ALA A 260 -5.26 -4.75 17.58
C ALA A 260 -6.56 -4.56 16.79
N LEU A 261 -6.60 -3.53 15.93
CA LEU A 261 -7.72 -3.24 15.05
C LEU A 261 -7.25 -3.10 13.60
N ASN A 262 -7.78 -3.92 12.70
CA ASN A 262 -7.71 -3.68 11.26
C ASN A 262 -8.84 -2.73 10.85
N PHE A 263 -8.55 -1.79 9.95
CA PHE A 263 -9.52 -0.89 9.34
C PHE A 263 -9.45 -1.01 7.82
N THR A 264 -10.56 -1.33 7.18
CA THR A 264 -10.64 -1.53 5.73
C THR A 264 -11.70 -0.64 5.11
N LEU A 265 -11.35 0.01 4.00
CA LEU A 265 -12.22 0.85 3.20
C LEU A 265 -12.77 0.06 2.02
N ARG A 266 -14.06 0.23 1.76
CA ARG A 266 -14.82 -0.39 0.66
C ARG A 266 -16.06 0.47 0.45
N GLY A 267 -16.51 0.64 -0.79
CA GLY A 267 -17.66 1.48 -1.13
C GLY A 267 -18.95 1.16 -0.36
N LYS A 268 -19.11 -0.06 0.19
CA LYS A 268 -20.22 -0.40 1.11
C LYS A 268 -20.24 0.42 2.41
N TYR A 269 -19.11 1.01 2.82
CA TYR A 269 -18.98 1.87 3.99
C TYR A 269 -19.06 3.37 3.67
N GLY A 270 -18.97 3.76 2.40
CA GLY A 270 -19.04 5.15 1.95
C GLY A 270 -17.75 5.68 1.33
N ASP A 271 -16.59 5.14 1.71
CA ASP A 271 -15.27 5.52 1.19
C ASP A 271 -14.50 4.28 0.70
N ASP A 272 -13.73 4.45 -0.37
CA ASP A 272 -12.92 3.37 -0.98
C ASP A 272 -11.44 3.43 -0.62
N ALA A 273 -10.90 4.61 -0.25
CA ALA A 273 -9.50 4.75 0.10
C ALA A 273 -9.22 5.98 0.98
N ILE A 274 -8.18 5.88 1.80
CA ILE A 274 -7.52 7.03 2.44
C ILE A 274 -6.61 7.67 1.39
N LYS A 275 -6.79 8.97 1.16
CA LYS A 275 -5.92 9.79 0.30
C LYS A 275 -5.08 10.74 1.15
N TYR A 276 -3.98 10.25 1.71
CA TYR A 276 -3.15 10.98 2.68
C TYR A 276 -1.72 10.41 2.73
N ASP A 277 -0.71 11.27 2.95
CA ASP A 277 0.65 10.79 3.27
C ASP A 277 0.70 10.29 4.72
N LEU A 278 0.22 9.06 4.91
CA LEU A 278 0.04 8.48 6.23
C LEU A 278 1.37 8.09 6.87
N PHE A 279 2.36 7.74 6.04
CA PHE A 279 3.71 7.34 6.45
C PHE A 279 4.72 8.31 5.84
N PRO A 280 5.05 9.41 6.54
CA PRO A 280 5.90 10.46 6.00
C PRO A 280 7.21 9.92 5.44
N GLY A 281 7.53 10.30 4.20
CA GLY A 281 8.72 9.84 3.48
C GLY A 281 8.49 8.65 2.55
N SER A 282 7.42 7.89 2.72
CA SER A 282 7.06 6.76 1.84
C SER A 282 6.65 7.22 0.43
N ASN A 283 6.11 8.44 0.30
CA ASN A 283 5.49 8.96 -0.92
C ASN A 283 4.32 8.11 -1.44
N ILE A 284 3.63 7.40 -0.54
CA ILE A 284 2.45 6.58 -0.86
C ILE A 284 1.20 7.32 -0.36
N PRO A 285 0.36 7.83 -1.26
CA PRO A 285 -0.79 8.66 -0.92
C PRO A 285 -2.10 7.89 -0.81
N VAL A 286 -2.18 6.63 -1.22
CA VAL A 286 -3.43 5.88 -1.29
C VAL A 286 -3.34 4.59 -0.48
N HIS A 287 -4.29 4.39 0.42
CA HIS A 287 -4.41 3.18 1.24
C HIS A 287 -5.86 2.69 1.29
N THR A 288 -6.09 1.40 1.06
CA THR A 288 -7.41 0.74 1.17
C THR A 288 -7.59 0.01 2.49
N ALA A 289 -6.51 -0.26 3.20
CA ALA A 289 -6.54 -0.79 4.56
C ALA A 289 -5.33 -0.35 5.38
N ILE A 290 -5.55 -0.25 6.70
CA ILE A 290 -4.51 -0.01 7.70
C ILE A 290 -4.77 -0.89 8.92
N ALA A 291 -3.76 -1.09 9.77
CA ALA A 291 -3.95 -1.70 11.08
C ALA A 291 -3.45 -0.76 12.18
N PHE A 292 -4.16 -0.74 13.31
CA PHE A 292 -3.69 -0.22 14.58
C PHE A 292 -3.17 -1.40 15.38
N ARG A 293 -1.84 -1.58 15.40
CA ARG A 293 -1.13 -2.61 16.18
C ARG A 293 -0.75 -2.06 17.55
N GLU A 294 -1.14 -2.77 18.58
CA GLU A 294 -0.88 -2.51 19.99
C GLU A 294 0.56 -2.83 20.42
N GLY A 295 1.31 -3.62 19.64
CA GLY A 295 2.66 -4.08 20.00
C GLY A 295 2.84 -5.59 19.84
N GLY A 296 1.75 -6.33 19.69
CA GLY A 296 1.81 -7.79 19.57
C GLY A 296 2.37 -8.42 20.85
N ASP A 297 3.19 -9.45 20.73
CA ASP A 297 3.84 -10.08 21.88
C ASP A 297 4.95 -9.20 22.53
N ASP A 298 5.15 -7.97 22.05
CA ASP A 298 6.01 -6.92 22.66
C ASP A 298 5.16 -5.84 23.38
N TRP A 299 3.86 -6.10 23.63
CA TRP A 299 2.90 -5.17 24.24
C TRP A 299 3.22 -4.80 25.69
N ASP A 300 3.75 -5.74 26.47
CA ASP A 300 4.18 -5.56 27.86
C ASP A 300 5.71 -5.39 27.99
N ASP A 301 6.40 -5.03 26.89
CA ASP A 301 7.85 -4.85 26.82
C ASP A 301 8.28 -3.49 26.19
N ALA A 302 8.72 -3.44 24.92
CA ALA A 302 9.22 -2.19 24.33
C ALA A 302 8.17 -1.44 23.49
N MET A 303 7.11 -2.14 23.06
CA MET A 303 6.13 -1.71 22.06
C MET A 303 6.77 -1.16 20.76
N LEU A 304 7.95 -1.68 20.41
CA LEU A 304 8.80 -1.16 19.35
C LEU A 304 9.36 -2.24 18.42
N ARG A 305 9.49 -3.50 18.86
CA ARG A 305 10.25 -4.52 18.13
C ARG A 305 9.76 -4.74 16.71
N ASP A 306 8.45 -4.89 16.51
CA ASP A 306 7.86 -5.00 15.16
C ASP A 306 7.87 -3.64 14.40
N ALA A 307 7.71 -2.53 15.13
CA ALA A 307 7.71 -1.17 14.57
C ALA A 307 9.02 -0.77 13.90
N MET A 308 10.16 -1.15 14.50
CA MET A 308 11.47 -0.72 14.05
C MET A 308 11.96 -1.44 12.79
N TRP A 309 11.41 -2.60 12.44
CA TRP A 309 11.85 -3.36 11.26
C TRP A 309 11.65 -2.62 9.95
N ASN A 310 10.59 -1.81 9.83
CA ASN A 310 10.41 -0.90 8.70
C ASN A 310 11.65 0.00 8.52
N THR A 311 12.08 0.68 9.57
CA THR A 311 13.26 1.57 9.54
C THR A 311 14.57 0.80 9.40
N ILE A 312 14.67 -0.43 9.93
CA ILE A 312 15.85 -1.28 9.76
C ILE A 312 16.00 -1.67 8.28
N ALA A 313 14.91 -2.07 7.62
CA ALA A 313 14.88 -2.55 6.25
C ALA A 313 14.99 -1.43 5.20
N GLU A 314 14.42 -0.25 5.46
CA GLU A 314 14.31 0.83 4.48
C GLU A 314 15.67 1.20 3.84
N GLY A 315 15.76 1.00 2.52
CA GLY A 315 16.96 1.27 1.72
C GLY A 315 18.17 0.37 2.04
N ARG A 316 17.97 -0.73 2.77
CA ARG A 316 19.04 -1.64 3.23
C ARG A 316 18.78 -3.11 2.94
N LEU A 317 17.52 -3.55 3.02
CA LEU A 317 17.11 -4.93 2.77
C LEU A 317 16.25 -5.01 1.49
N GLU A 318 16.32 -6.16 0.84
CA GLU A 318 15.47 -6.57 -0.29
C GLU A 318 14.25 -7.39 0.16
N ALA A 319 14.13 -7.67 1.47
CA ALA A 319 12.93 -8.21 2.08
C ALA A 319 11.95 -7.07 2.42
N GLU A 320 10.68 -7.27 2.11
CA GLU A 320 9.63 -6.27 2.25
C GLU A 320 9.18 -6.15 3.72
N THR A 321 8.88 -4.92 4.15
CA THR A 321 8.27 -4.65 5.46
C THR A 321 6.99 -3.83 5.28
N ASN A 322 6.22 -3.66 6.35
CA ASN A 322 5.09 -2.75 6.36
C ASN A 322 5.46 -1.46 7.10
N ALA A 323 5.17 -0.33 6.45
CA ALA A 323 5.33 1.00 7.01
C ALA A 323 4.64 1.15 8.37
N SER A 324 5.28 1.89 9.28
CA SER A 324 4.85 2.05 10.68
C SER A 324 4.82 3.52 11.09
N ARG A 325 3.82 3.91 11.87
CA ARG A 325 3.73 5.24 12.50
C ARG A 325 3.07 5.15 13.87
N PRO A 326 3.74 5.51 14.97
CA PRO A 326 3.11 5.53 16.28
C PRO A 326 2.03 6.60 16.35
N CYS A 327 0.97 6.33 17.10
CA CYS A 327 -0.19 7.20 17.29
C CYS A 327 -0.86 6.92 18.65
N VAL A 328 -1.74 7.84 19.05
CA VAL A 328 -2.71 7.61 20.13
C VAL A 328 -4.08 7.36 19.52
N VAL A 329 -4.77 6.32 20.00
CA VAL A 329 -6.15 6.04 19.57
C VAL A 329 -7.13 6.50 20.66
N PHE A 330 -8.20 7.18 20.24
CA PHE A 330 -9.41 7.35 21.02
C PHE A 330 -10.51 6.47 20.42
N LEU A 331 -11.05 5.54 21.20
CA LEU A 331 -12.14 4.65 20.76
C LEU A 331 -13.45 5.12 21.39
N ASN A 332 -14.41 5.52 20.56
CA ASN A 332 -15.65 6.16 21.01
C ASN A 332 -15.43 7.27 22.06
N GLY A 333 -14.39 8.09 21.87
CA GLY A 333 -14.13 9.30 22.65
C GLY A 333 -13.32 9.05 23.92
N GLU A 334 -13.08 7.78 24.25
CA GLU A 334 -12.25 7.35 25.37
C GLU A 334 -10.81 7.15 24.94
N TYR A 335 -9.86 7.58 25.76
CA TYR A 335 -8.45 7.29 25.54
C TYR A 335 -8.22 5.77 25.54
N TRP A 336 -7.61 5.27 24.46
CA TRP A 336 -7.40 3.84 24.23
C TRP A 336 -5.93 3.43 24.18
N GLY A 337 -5.01 4.38 24.39
CA GLY A 337 -3.58 4.13 24.47
C GLY A 337 -2.81 4.32 23.17
N VAL A 338 -1.51 4.08 23.28
CA VAL A 338 -0.56 4.05 22.15
C VAL A 338 -0.83 2.84 21.25
N TYR A 339 -0.80 3.09 19.93
CA TYR A 339 -0.80 2.08 18.86
C TYR A 339 0.23 2.47 17.80
N ASN A 340 0.63 1.52 16.96
CA ASN A 340 1.32 1.75 15.71
C ASN A 340 0.32 1.58 14.55
N ILE A 341 0.13 2.64 13.76
CA ILE A 341 -0.50 2.54 12.45
C ILE A 341 0.44 1.73 11.56
N ARG A 342 -0.08 0.70 10.89
CA ARG A 342 0.66 -0.17 9.98
C ARG A 342 -0.01 -0.19 8.62
N SER A 343 0.80 -0.11 7.57
CA SER A 343 0.33 -0.46 6.23
C SER A 343 0.00 -1.96 6.16
N ARG A 344 -0.90 -2.31 5.24
CA ARG A 344 -1.30 -3.69 4.93
C ARG A 344 -0.73 -4.05 3.57
N TRP A 345 -0.23 -5.27 3.39
CA TRP A 345 0.17 -5.80 2.07
C TRP A 345 -1.06 -6.28 1.30
N ASP A 346 -1.95 -5.34 0.98
CA ASP A 346 -3.11 -5.58 0.14
C ASP A 346 -2.81 -5.25 -1.33
N GLU A 347 -3.82 -5.40 -2.19
CA GLU A 347 -3.71 -5.10 -3.61
C GLU A 347 -3.25 -3.65 -3.86
N GLN A 348 -3.69 -2.70 -3.03
CA GLN A 348 -3.29 -1.30 -3.17
C GLN A 348 -1.82 -1.12 -2.79
N TRP A 349 -1.32 -1.80 -1.77
CA TRP A 349 0.08 -1.72 -1.40
C TRP A 349 0.99 -2.26 -2.52
N LEU A 350 0.67 -3.43 -3.08
CA LEU A 350 1.44 -4.01 -4.18
C LEU A 350 1.41 -3.13 -5.43
N PHE A 351 0.28 -2.50 -5.70
CA PHE A 351 0.16 -1.51 -6.75
C PHE A 351 1.00 -0.26 -6.48
N GLU A 352 0.96 0.29 -5.27
CA GLU A 352 1.70 1.50 -4.91
C GLU A 352 3.22 1.30 -4.97
N HIS A 353 3.72 0.12 -4.61
CA HIS A 353 5.16 -0.19 -4.57
C HIS A 353 5.69 -0.79 -5.88
N TYR A 354 4.93 -1.69 -6.52
CA TYR A 354 5.39 -2.50 -7.64
C TYR A 354 4.60 -2.30 -8.93
N GLY A 355 3.52 -1.51 -8.90
CA GLY A 355 2.63 -1.34 -10.04
C GLY A 355 2.00 -2.66 -10.49
N VAL A 356 1.67 -3.51 -9.54
CA VAL A 356 1.04 -4.82 -9.77
C VAL A 356 -0.43 -4.70 -9.42
N ASP A 357 -1.30 -4.97 -10.39
CA ASP A 357 -2.75 -4.86 -10.24
C ASP A 357 -3.33 -6.04 -9.45
N ASN A 358 -4.54 -5.87 -8.93
CA ASN A 358 -5.27 -6.94 -8.26
C ASN A 358 -5.47 -8.14 -9.19
N GLY A 359 -5.10 -9.33 -8.73
CA GLY A 359 -5.18 -10.58 -9.49
C GLY A 359 -3.99 -10.87 -10.41
N GLU A 360 -2.98 -10.00 -10.44
CA GLU A 360 -1.75 -10.17 -11.24
C GLU A 360 -0.55 -10.59 -10.37
N TYR A 361 -0.82 -11.23 -9.22
CA TYR A 361 0.19 -11.74 -8.30
C TYR A 361 -0.30 -12.94 -7.51
N ASP A 362 0.65 -13.74 -7.04
CA ASP A 362 0.47 -14.73 -6.00
C ASP A 362 1.05 -14.19 -4.70
N HIS A 363 0.34 -14.37 -3.59
CA HIS A 363 0.80 -14.07 -2.22
C HIS A 363 0.46 -15.26 -1.35
N ILE A 364 1.50 -15.93 -0.85
CA ILE A 364 1.42 -17.20 -0.15
C ILE A 364 2.17 -17.08 1.17
N GLY A 365 1.87 -17.97 2.11
CA GLY A 365 2.54 -17.94 3.40
C GLY A 365 2.37 -19.22 4.21
N TYR A 366 3.16 -19.34 5.28
CA TYR A 366 3.03 -20.42 6.25
C TYR A 366 2.23 -19.94 7.44
N GLY A 367 1.11 -20.59 7.73
CA GLY A 367 0.21 -20.21 8.80
C GLY A 367 -0.92 -21.20 8.98
N ARG A 368 -1.95 -20.82 9.75
CA ARG A 368 -3.14 -21.66 9.99
C ARG A 368 -4.22 -21.42 8.92
N PHE A 369 -3.90 -21.69 7.65
CA PHE A 369 -4.79 -21.40 6.52
C PHE A 369 -5.97 -22.36 6.40
N THR A 370 -5.68 -23.66 6.41
CA THR A 370 -6.69 -24.72 6.15
C THR A 370 -6.91 -25.64 7.34
N SER A 371 -6.11 -25.46 8.41
CA SER A 371 -6.17 -26.28 9.62
C SER A 371 -5.55 -25.54 10.81
N SER A 372 -5.62 -26.15 11.99
CA SER A 372 -4.91 -25.69 13.18
C SER A 372 -3.40 -26.03 13.16
N SER A 373 -2.86 -26.58 12.09
CA SER A 373 -1.42 -26.75 11.91
C SER A 373 -0.86 -25.63 11.05
N THR A 374 0.38 -25.23 11.33
CA THR A 374 1.13 -24.35 10.42
C THR A 374 1.35 -25.08 9.10
N THR A 375 0.78 -24.53 8.03
CA THR A 375 0.79 -25.10 6.68
C THR A 375 0.99 -23.99 5.67
N LEU A 376 1.56 -24.32 4.51
CA LEU A 376 1.58 -23.40 3.37
C LEU A 376 0.13 -23.16 2.90
N GLY A 377 -0.20 -21.90 2.65
CA GLY A 377 -1.49 -21.48 2.13
C GLY A 377 -1.40 -20.22 1.28
N VAL A 378 -2.56 -19.79 0.81
CA VAL A 378 -2.73 -18.70 -0.17
C VAL A 378 -3.50 -17.57 0.48
N GLU A 379 -2.95 -16.37 0.44
CA GLU A 379 -3.65 -15.11 0.71
C GLU A 379 -4.26 -14.55 -0.59
N ASN A 380 -3.54 -14.62 -1.72
CA ASN A 380 -4.00 -14.25 -3.06
C ASN A 380 -3.35 -15.12 -4.15
N GLY A 381 -4.02 -15.30 -5.29
CA GLY A 381 -3.51 -16.09 -6.42
C GLY A 381 -3.61 -17.60 -6.21
N ASP A 382 -2.54 -18.32 -6.56
CA ASP A 382 -2.44 -19.78 -6.37
C ASP A 382 -1.04 -20.25 -5.92
N LEU A 383 -0.86 -21.58 -5.80
CA LEU A 383 0.39 -22.22 -5.35
C LEU A 383 1.18 -22.88 -6.49
N GLU A 384 0.68 -22.87 -7.73
CA GLU A 384 1.17 -23.74 -8.81
C GLU A 384 2.64 -23.44 -9.14
N ASP A 385 2.98 -22.17 -9.34
CA ASP A 385 4.34 -21.72 -9.69
C ASP A 385 5.38 -22.06 -8.61
N TRP A 386 4.97 -21.95 -7.33
CA TRP A 386 5.82 -22.26 -6.18
C TRP A 386 6.06 -23.76 -6.03
N LEU A 387 4.99 -24.56 -6.14
CA LEU A 387 5.09 -26.02 -6.05
C LEU A 387 5.89 -26.60 -7.23
N GLU A 388 5.72 -26.05 -8.44
CA GLU A 388 6.53 -26.41 -9.62
C GLU A 388 8.02 -26.16 -9.38
N LEU A 389 8.37 -25.02 -8.75
CA LEU A 389 9.76 -24.71 -8.40
C LEU A 389 10.34 -25.75 -7.43
N LEU A 390 9.62 -26.08 -6.36
CA LEU A 390 10.09 -27.07 -5.38
C LEU A 390 10.20 -28.48 -6.00
N GLU A 391 9.22 -28.89 -6.81
CA GLU A 391 9.25 -30.17 -7.54
C GLU A 391 10.43 -30.22 -8.52
N PHE A 392 10.71 -29.12 -9.24
CA PHE A 392 11.86 -29.03 -10.12
C PHE A 392 13.17 -29.24 -9.35
N ILE A 393 13.33 -28.57 -8.20
CA ILE A 393 14.54 -28.72 -7.38
C ILE A 393 14.67 -30.16 -6.86
N ASP A 394 13.59 -30.78 -6.43
CA ASP A 394 13.59 -32.16 -5.92
C ASP A 394 13.92 -33.20 -7.02
N ALA A 395 13.56 -32.91 -8.27
CA ALA A 395 13.76 -33.81 -9.40
C ALA A 395 15.12 -33.64 -10.12
N ASN A 396 15.88 -32.58 -9.83
CA ASN A 396 17.07 -32.21 -10.61
C ASN A 396 18.30 -31.92 -9.74
N ASP A 397 19.50 -32.12 -10.28
CA ASP A 397 20.73 -31.67 -9.62
C ASP A 397 20.92 -30.16 -9.83
N ILE A 398 20.65 -29.38 -8.79
CA ILE A 398 20.77 -27.91 -8.80
C ILE A 398 22.23 -27.41 -8.91
N ASN A 399 23.23 -28.31 -8.87
CA ASN A 399 24.61 -27.94 -9.16
C ASN A 399 24.91 -27.87 -10.67
N GLU A 400 24.00 -28.35 -11.53
CA GLU A 400 24.09 -28.14 -12.97
C GLU A 400 23.72 -26.70 -13.33
N VAL A 401 24.53 -26.07 -14.20
CA VAL A 401 24.40 -24.65 -14.57
C VAL A 401 22.99 -24.27 -15.07
N GLY A 402 22.36 -25.13 -15.88
CA GLY A 402 21.02 -24.89 -16.41
C GLY A 402 19.94 -24.96 -15.34
N ASN A 403 20.07 -25.87 -14.38
CA ASN A 403 19.08 -26.05 -13.31
C ASN A 403 19.19 -24.91 -12.29
N TRP A 404 20.41 -24.48 -11.95
CA TRP A 404 20.61 -23.31 -11.11
C TRP A 404 20.08 -22.03 -11.76
N ALA A 405 20.33 -21.83 -13.05
CA ALA A 405 19.79 -20.68 -13.79
C ALA A 405 18.25 -20.65 -13.79
N PHE A 406 17.59 -21.82 -13.78
CA PHE A 406 16.14 -21.89 -13.60
C PHE A 406 15.72 -21.41 -12.20
N VAL A 407 16.37 -21.87 -11.12
CA VAL A 407 16.10 -21.40 -9.75
C VAL A 407 16.31 -19.88 -9.64
N GLU A 408 17.43 -19.37 -10.13
CA GLU A 408 17.73 -17.93 -10.15
C GLU A 408 16.72 -17.10 -10.96
N SER A 409 16.06 -17.71 -11.95
CA SER A 409 15.01 -17.06 -12.73
C SER A 409 13.67 -16.99 -12.01
N ARG A 410 13.47 -17.79 -10.94
CA ARG A 410 12.22 -17.89 -10.19
C ARG A 410 12.29 -17.24 -8.81
N VAL A 411 13.47 -17.18 -8.20
CA VAL A 411 13.66 -16.67 -6.83
C VAL A 411 14.54 -15.44 -6.84
N ASP A 412 14.09 -14.38 -6.18
CA ASP A 412 14.94 -13.26 -5.83
C ASP A 412 15.82 -13.67 -4.64
N LEU A 413 17.04 -14.12 -4.94
CA LEU A 413 17.96 -14.64 -3.93
C LEU A 413 18.33 -13.58 -2.89
N ASP A 414 18.32 -12.29 -3.25
CA ASP A 414 18.67 -11.23 -2.30
C ASP A 414 17.53 -11.00 -1.30
N SER A 415 16.29 -10.94 -1.79
CA SER A 415 15.11 -10.89 -0.93
C SER A 415 15.02 -12.09 0.01
N PHE A 416 15.30 -13.30 -0.50
CA PHE A 416 15.29 -14.51 0.32
C PHE A 416 16.42 -14.56 1.36
N ILE A 417 17.64 -14.19 0.97
CA ILE A 417 18.78 -14.13 1.91
C ILE A 417 18.49 -13.08 2.98
N ASP A 418 17.93 -11.93 2.63
CA ASP A 418 17.65 -10.86 3.59
C ASP A 418 16.56 -11.24 4.59
N PHE A 419 15.58 -12.04 4.15
CA PHE A 419 14.63 -12.69 5.05
C PHE A 419 15.37 -13.60 6.05
N ILE A 420 16.22 -14.52 5.57
CA ILE A 420 16.99 -15.43 6.44
C ILE A 420 17.87 -14.67 7.41
N VAL A 421 18.60 -13.66 6.93
CA VAL A 421 19.50 -12.82 7.73
C VAL A 421 18.70 -12.10 8.82
N SER A 422 17.54 -11.53 8.49
CA SER A 422 16.73 -10.76 9.44
C SER A 422 16.17 -11.64 10.55
N GLU A 423 15.54 -12.76 10.19
CA GLU A 423 14.95 -13.73 11.12
C GLU A 423 16.01 -14.35 12.04
N SER A 424 17.15 -14.76 11.48
CA SER A 424 18.21 -15.45 12.24
C SER A 424 19.14 -14.52 13.01
N PHE A 425 19.44 -13.31 12.51
CA PHE A 425 20.28 -12.37 13.25
C PHE A 425 19.57 -11.95 14.54
N ALA A 426 18.29 -11.64 14.43
CA ALA A 426 17.49 -11.18 15.55
C ALA A 426 16.84 -12.30 16.37
N ASN A 427 17.15 -13.56 16.04
CA ASN A 427 16.63 -14.77 16.68
C ASN A 427 15.12 -14.75 16.87
N ASN A 428 14.38 -14.53 15.78
CA ASN A 428 12.92 -14.50 15.83
C ASN A 428 12.36 -15.88 16.19
N THR A 429 11.67 -15.98 17.32
CA THR A 429 11.10 -17.26 17.78
C THR A 429 9.79 -17.64 17.08
N SER A 430 9.19 -16.75 16.28
CA SER A 430 7.96 -17.02 15.52
C SER A 430 8.21 -17.42 14.05
N TRP A 431 9.45 -17.35 13.58
CA TRP A 431 9.82 -17.52 12.16
C TRP A 431 9.15 -18.73 11.48
N GLY A 432 8.97 -19.87 12.18
CA GLY A 432 8.41 -21.08 11.60
C GLY A 432 6.98 -20.95 11.04
N HIS A 433 6.21 -19.95 11.50
CA HIS A 433 4.83 -19.68 11.06
C HIS A 433 4.55 -18.22 10.71
N ASN A 434 5.60 -17.39 10.62
CA ASN A 434 5.52 -16.00 10.17
C ASN A 434 6.39 -15.86 8.92
N ARG A 435 5.97 -16.53 7.84
CA ARG A 435 6.68 -16.51 6.55
C ARG A 435 5.68 -16.19 5.46
N GLU A 436 5.89 -15.10 4.77
CA GLU A 436 5.05 -14.68 3.66
C GLU A 436 5.94 -14.30 2.46
N MET A 437 5.49 -14.68 1.28
CA MET A 437 6.18 -14.42 0.03
C MET A 437 5.19 -14.16 -1.10
N TRP A 438 5.62 -13.38 -2.09
CA TRP A 438 4.79 -13.00 -3.21
C TRP A 438 5.57 -12.99 -4.52
N LYS A 439 4.83 -13.06 -5.63
CA LYS A 439 5.36 -12.98 -6.98
C LYS A 439 4.32 -12.41 -7.93
N ALA A 440 4.69 -11.39 -8.72
CA ALA A 440 3.84 -10.92 -9.81
C ALA A 440 3.79 -11.92 -10.97
N HIS A 441 2.68 -11.93 -11.73
CA HIS A 441 2.51 -12.74 -12.93
C HIS A 441 3.23 -12.18 -14.17
N LYS A 442 3.93 -11.04 -14.03
CA LYS A 442 4.69 -10.42 -15.12
C LYS A 442 5.87 -11.30 -15.56
N PRO A 443 6.17 -11.38 -16.86
CA PRO A 443 7.33 -12.14 -17.35
C PRO A 443 8.64 -11.68 -16.69
N GLY A 444 9.39 -12.64 -16.14
CA GLY A 444 10.67 -12.37 -15.47
C GLY A 444 10.56 -11.97 -14.00
N SER A 445 9.36 -11.86 -13.44
CA SER A 445 9.15 -11.68 -12.00
C SER A 445 9.60 -12.90 -11.21
N LYS A 446 10.05 -12.65 -9.98
CA LYS A 446 10.60 -13.64 -9.06
C LYS A 446 9.87 -13.60 -7.72
N TRP A 447 9.91 -14.70 -6.98
CA TRP A 447 9.45 -14.78 -5.60
C TRP A 447 10.29 -13.85 -4.71
N ARG A 448 9.61 -13.06 -3.88
CA ARG A 448 10.16 -12.11 -2.90
C ARG A 448 9.52 -12.35 -1.53
N TRP A 449 10.23 -12.00 -0.46
CA TRP A 449 9.81 -12.29 0.92
C TRP A 449 9.40 -11.02 1.66
N PHE A 450 8.41 -11.17 2.53
CA PHE A 450 8.06 -10.20 3.54
C PHE A 450 8.70 -10.57 4.90
N LEU A 451 8.81 -9.60 5.80
CA LEU A 451 9.12 -9.78 7.22
C LEU A 451 7.87 -9.53 8.08
N PRO A 452 6.96 -10.50 8.22
CA PRO A 452 5.78 -10.36 9.05
C PRO A 452 6.12 -10.56 10.53
N ASP A 453 5.52 -9.71 11.38
CA ASP A 453 5.30 -10.02 12.80
C ASP A 453 6.62 -10.33 13.54
N MET A 454 7.47 -9.30 13.59
CA MET A 454 8.84 -9.34 14.10
C MET A 454 8.93 -8.89 15.57
N ASP A 455 7.84 -8.96 16.32
CA ASP A 455 7.73 -8.56 17.72
C ASP A 455 8.52 -9.47 18.68
N ARG A 456 8.80 -10.73 18.29
CA ARG A 456 9.59 -11.70 19.08
C ARG A 456 11.09 -11.71 18.75
N THR A 457 11.64 -10.55 18.38
CA THR A 457 13.05 -10.38 18.01
C THR A 457 13.86 -9.65 19.08
N PHE A 458 15.19 -9.72 19.04
CA PHE A 458 16.10 -8.98 19.94
C PHE A 458 15.77 -9.18 21.44
N LYS A 459 15.65 -10.45 21.86
CA LYS A 459 15.44 -10.84 23.26
C LYS A 459 16.74 -11.42 23.82
N ASP A 460 17.22 -10.89 24.94
CA ASP A 460 18.45 -11.37 25.59
C ASP A 460 18.32 -12.84 26.01
N SER A 461 17.11 -13.23 26.44
CA SER A 461 16.81 -14.63 26.76
C SER A 461 17.02 -15.61 25.59
N GLY A 462 16.99 -15.10 24.36
CA GLY A 462 17.20 -15.84 23.12
C GLY A 462 18.58 -15.65 22.50
N ILE A 463 19.53 -14.93 23.12
CA ILE A 463 20.82 -14.59 22.49
C ILE A 463 21.62 -15.83 22.04
N ASN A 464 21.56 -16.91 22.82
CA ASN A 464 22.23 -18.18 22.54
C ASN A 464 21.41 -19.11 21.61
N SER A 465 20.26 -18.66 21.10
CA SER A 465 19.49 -19.44 20.14
C SER A 465 20.20 -19.41 18.79
N ASN A 466 20.14 -20.52 18.08
CA ASN A 466 20.69 -20.65 16.73
C ASN A 466 19.53 -20.79 15.74
N VAL A 467 18.77 -19.70 15.57
CA VAL A 467 17.65 -19.69 14.62
C VAL A 467 18.15 -19.88 13.18
N PHE A 468 19.42 -19.57 12.89
CA PHE A 468 20.00 -19.84 11.59
C PHE A 468 20.03 -21.34 11.26
N ASP A 469 20.44 -22.18 12.20
CA ASP A 469 20.43 -23.65 12.08
C ASP A 469 19.00 -24.19 11.91
N ASP A 470 18.04 -23.66 12.66
CA ASP A 470 16.62 -24.02 12.51
C ASP A 470 16.10 -23.70 11.10
N ILE A 471 16.35 -22.48 10.58
CA ILE A 471 15.94 -22.09 9.23
C ILE A 471 16.64 -22.93 8.16
N LEU A 472 17.94 -23.22 8.33
CA LEU A 472 18.69 -24.09 7.42
C LEU A 472 18.07 -25.48 7.27
N LYS A 473 17.40 -26.00 8.29
CA LYS A 473 16.79 -27.33 8.31
C LYS A 473 15.31 -27.33 7.94
N ASP A 474 14.56 -26.35 8.43
CA ASP A 474 13.10 -26.39 8.44
C ASP A 474 12.45 -25.43 7.43
N ASP A 475 13.21 -24.56 6.76
CA ASP A 475 12.71 -23.82 5.60
C ASP A 475 12.74 -24.67 4.32
N ALA A 476 11.58 -24.74 3.64
CA ALA A 476 11.40 -25.66 2.52
C ALA A 476 12.30 -25.35 1.33
N LEU A 477 12.55 -24.07 1.03
CA LEU A 477 13.44 -23.70 -0.06
C LEU A 477 14.90 -23.82 0.39
N LEU A 478 15.23 -23.30 1.57
CA LEU A 478 16.62 -23.26 2.04
C LEU A 478 17.22 -24.66 2.21
N ASP A 479 16.47 -25.60 2.78
CA ASP A 479 16.93 -26.98 2.98
C ASP A 479 17.40 -27.62 1.66
N ARG A 480 16.73 -27.28 0.56
CA ARG A 480 17.03 -27.78 -0.79
C ARG A 480 18.23 -27.09 -1.43
N ILE A 481 18.41 -25.78 -1.23
CA ILE A 481 19.39 -24.99 -1.99
C ILE A 481 20.67 -24.61 -1.23
N LYS A 482 20.70 -24.76 0.11
CA LYS A 482 21.83 -24.33 0.97
C LYS A 482 23.21 -24.89 0.59
N ASN A 483 23.24 -26.03 -0.10
CA ASN A 483 24.49 -26.67 -0.54
C ASN A 483 24.95 -26.26 -1.94
N GLN A 484 24.15 -25.50 -2.69
CA GLN A 484 24.56 -25.01 -4.00
C GLN A 484 25.72 -23.99 -3.81
N PRO A 485 26.89 -24.16 -4.46
CA PRO A 485 28.10 -23.40 -4.13
C PRO A 485 27.99 -21.88 -4.28
N THR A 486 27.30 -21.39 -5.31
CA THR A 486 27.09 -19.97 -5.57
C THR A 486 26.14 -19.36 -4.53
N PHE A 487 25.04 -20.03 -4.23
CA PHE A 487 24.10 -19.61 -3.19
C PHE A 487 24.75 -19.58 -1.82
N LYS A 488 25.47 -20.65 -1.45
CA LYS A 488 26.16 -20.76 -0.16
C LYS A 488 27.18 -19.64 0.04
N ALA A 489 27.96 -19.34 -1.00
CA ALA A 489 28.89 -18.22 -0.98
C ALA A 489 28.14 -16.88 -0.81
N ARG A 490 27.08 -16.66 -1.59
CA ARG A 490 26.29 -15.43 -1.52
C ARG A 490 25.62 -15.24 -0.16
N LEU A 491 24.99 -16.27 0.40
CA LEU A 491 24.38 -16.26 1.74
C LEU A 491 25.39 -15.83 2.79
N ALA A 492 26.56 -16.48 2.84
CA ALA A 492 27.60 -16.16 3.83
C ALA A 492 28.09 -14.71 3.70
N GLN A 493 28.43 -14.28 2.47
CA GLN A 493 29.01 -12.96 2.26
C GLN A 493 28.01 -11.82 2.39
N ARG A 494 26.77 -12.03 1.94
CA ARG A 494 25.68 -11.06 2.10
C ARG A 494 25.28 -10.90 3.56
N TYR A 495 25.19 -11.99 4.32
CA TYR A 495 24.99 -11.94 5.77
C TYR A 495 26.09 -11.11 6.44
N ALA A 496 27.37 -11.43 6.17
CA ALA A 496 28.49 -10.66 6.70
C ALA A 496 28.43 -9.16 6.35
N ALA A 497 27.98 -8.82 5.13
CA ALA A 497 27.79 -7.44 4.72
C ALA A 497 26.68 -6.73 5.50
N HIS A 498 25.54 -7.39 5.77
CA HIS A 498 24.48 -6.83 6.62
C HIS A 498 24.91 -6.65 8.07
N ILE A 499 25.67 -7.60 8.63
CA ILE A 499 26.27 -7.48 9.96
C ILE A 499 27.12 -6.20 10.07
N ALA A 500 27.97 -5.94 9.07
CA ALA A 500 28.85 -4.78 9.07
C ALA A 500 28.13 -3.44 8.79
N SER A 501 26.94 -3.46 8.19
CA SER A 501 26.22 -2.26 7.75
C SER A 501 24.87 -2.10 8.46
N THR A 502 23.89 -2.90 8.04
CA THR A 502 22.47 -2.84 8.40
C THR A 502 22.27 -2.99 9.90
N PHE A 503 22.96 -3.96 10.51
CA PHE A 503 22.87 -4.30 11.94
C PHE A 503 24.01 -3.73 12.79
N SER A 504 24.81 -2.81 12.25
CA SER A 504 25.87 -2.16 13.03
C SER A 504 25.28 -1.48 14.28
N SER A 505 25.93 -1.63 15.44
CA SER A 505 25.42 -1.08 16.71
C SER A 505 25.14 0.41 16.64
N ALA A 506 25.99 1.17 15.93
CA ALA A 506 25.79 2.60 15.76
C ALA A 506 24.46 2.93 15.05
N ARG A 507 24.07 2.14 14.04
CA ARG A 507 22.82 2.33 13.31
C ARG A 507 21.62 1.86 14.13
N ILE A 508 21.68 0.64 14.66
CA ILE A 508 20.59 0.05 15.45
C ILE A 508 20.30 0.91 16.69
N ASN A 509 21.32 1.33 17.44
CA ASN A 509 21.13 2.20 18.61
C ASN A 509 20.46 3.53 18.25
N LYS A 510 20.83 4.13 17.11
CA LYS A 510 20.21 5.38 16.62
C LYS A 510 18.74 5.18 16.27
N ILE A 511 18.37 4.06 15.66
CA ILE A 511 16.98 3.72 15.34
C ILE A 511 16.17 3.56 16.63
N ILE A 512 16.67 2.76 17.58
CA ILE A 512 16.03 2.50 18.87
C ILE A 512 15.83 3.81 19.65
N ASP A 513 16.87 4.65 19.75
CA ASP A 513 16.79 5.95 20.44
C ASP A 513 15.76 6.87 19.79
N SER A 514 15.75 6.95 18.46
CA SER A 514 14.85 7.84 17.73
C SER A 514 13.38 7.41 17.86
N LEU A 515 13.10 6.11 17.69
CA LEU A 515 11.73 5.61 17.71
C LEU A 515 11.21 5.51 19.15
N GLY A 516 12.02 5.03 20.10
CA GLY A 516 11.66 4.94 21.51
C GLY A 516 11.24 6.30 22.06
N ALA A 517 12.06 7.34 21.85
CA ALA A 517 11.79 8.70 22.30
C ALA A 517 10.48 9.30 21.75
N THR A 518 9.93 8.74 20.67
CA THR A 518 8.67 9.21 20.08
C THR A 518 7.45 8.79 20.92
N ILE A 519 7.49 7.61 21.57
CA ILE A 519 6.36 7.10 22.36
C ILE A 519 6.56 7.20 23.87
N THR A 520 7.81 7.24 24.36
CA THR A 520 8.12 7.32 25.81
C THR A 520 7.26 8.34 26.58
N PRO A 521 7.04 9.58 26.08
CA PRO A 521 6.28 10.57 26.83
C PRO A 521 4.79 10.24 27.05
N GLU A 522 4.26 9.22 26.38
CA GLU A 522 2.86 8.79 26.46
C GLU A 522 2.66 7.50 27.27
N LEU A 523 3.74 6.75 27.57
CA LEU A 523 3.65 5.41 28.16
C LEU A 523 3.10 5.40 29.59
N ASP A 524 3.37 6.43 30.40
CA ASP A 524 2.82 6.50 31.76
C ASP A 524 1.27 6.53 31.74
N ARG A 525 0.69 7.27 30.78
CA ARG A 525 -0.77 7.32 30.58
C ARG A 525 -1.28 6.04 29.93
N HIS A 526 -0.51 5.44 29.02
CA HIS A 526 -0.82 4.13 28.47
C HIS A 526 -0.98 3.10 29.58
N LYS A 527 -0.02 3.00 30.51
CA LYS A 527 -0.06 2.07 31.64
C LYS A 527 -1.21 2.34 32.59
N GLU A 528 -1.56 3.60 32.82
CA GLU A 528 -2.73 3.95 33.64
C GLU A 528 -4.04 3.39 33.04
N LYS A 529 -4.14 3.34 31.71
CA LYS A 529 -5.27 2.73 31.01
C LYS A 529 -5.19 1.20 31.00
N TRP A 530 -3.98 0.66 30.82
CA TRP A 530 -3.72 -0.77 30.66
C TRP A 530 -2.69 -1.24 31.70
N ASP A 531 -3.17 -1.61 32.89
CA ASP A 531 -2.32 -1.95 34.07
C ASP A 531 -1.32 -3.10 33.81
N GLY A 532 -1.62 -3.96 32.83
CA GLY A 532 -0.75 -5.05 32.39
C GLY A 532 0.36 -4.67 31.40
N SER A 533 0.43 -3.42 30.95
CA SER A 533 1.44 -2.94 29.98
C SER A 533 2.53 -2.08 30.66
N ILE A 534 3.25 -1.28 29.88
CA ILE A 534 4.54 -0.66 30.23
C ILE A 534 4.45 0.83 30.49
N ASP A 535 5.38 1.32 31.32
CA ASP A 535 5.64 2.74 31.53
C ASP A 535 6.99 3.14 30.90
N ALA A 536 7.38 4.40 31.08
CA ALA A 536 8.63 4.92 30.55
C ALA A 536 9.89 4.23 31.12
N ASP A 537 9.87 3.79 32.38
CA ASP A 537 11.02 3.13 33.02
C ASP A 537 11.16 1.68 32.54
N ASP A 538 10.03 0.97 32.38
CA ASP A 538 9.99 -0.35 31.75
C ASP A 538 10.54 -0.29 30.33
N GLN A 539 10.03 0.63 29.51
CA GLN A 539 10.54 0.81 28.15
C GLN A 539 12.05 1.11 28.14
N ALA A 540 12.55 1.98 29.01
CA ALA A 540 13.97 2.33 29.03
C ALA A 540 14.87 1.09 29.29
N ARG A 541 14.41 0.14 30.10
CA ARG A 541 15.09 -1.14 30.34
C ARG A 541 15.05 -2.02 29.11
N ASP A 542 13.91 -2.12 28.44
CA ASP A 542 13.73 -3.03 27.31
C ASP A 542 14.40 -2.49 26.04
N LEU A 543 14.45 -1.17 25.84
CA LEU A 543 15.28 -0.54 24.82
C LEU A 543 16.78 -0.76 25.07
N LYS A 544 17.19 -0.88 26.33
CA LYS A 544 18.57 -1.25 26.67
C LYS A 544 18.84 -2.71 26.34
N GLU A 545 17.91 -3.61 26.65
CA GLU A 545 17.99 -5.04 26.28
C GLU A 545 18.24 -5.21 24.77
N ILE A 546 17.43 -4.56 23.91
CA ILE A 546 17.60 -4.65 22.44
C ILE A 546 19.02 -4.22 22.00
N LYS A 547 19.58 -3.18 22.62
CA LYS A 547 20.93 -2.69 22.31
C LYS A 547 22.02 -3.64 22.79
N ASP A 548 21.88 -4.14 24.01
CA ASP A 548 22.79 -5.12 24.61
C ASP A 548 22.80 -6.41 23.76
N TYR A 549 21.62 -6.94 23.40
CA TYR A 549 21.46 -8.05 22.46
C TYR A 549 22.26 -7.80 21.17
N ASN A 550 22.07 -6.64 20.55
CA ASN A 550 22.71 -6.34 19.26
C ASN A 550 24.24 -6.31 19.39
N GLU A 551 24.76 -5.71 20.47
CA GLU A 551 26.21 -5.69 20.72
C GLU A 551 26.78 -7.09 20.98
N GLU A 552 26.07 -7.93 21.73
CA GLU A 552 26.49 -9.31 22.00
C GLU A 552 26.41 -10.18 20.74
N ARG A 553 25.30 -10.12 19.99
CA ARG A 553 25.06 -10.93 18.79
C ARG A 553 26.13 -10.71 17.71
N LEU A 554 26.62 -9.48 17.57
CA LEU A 554 27.68 -9.13 16.63
C LEU A 554 29.02 -9.84 16.93
N THR A 555 29.22 -10.34 18.15
CA THR A 555 30.44 -11.06 18.54
C THR A 555 30.42 -12.55 18.19
N GLU A 556 29.23 -13.15 18.06
CA GLU A 556 29.07 -14.60 17.91
C GLU A 556 28.58 -15.03 16.53
N VAL A 557 27.80 -14.18 15.85
CA VAL A 557 27.07 -14.56 14.62
C VAL A 557 27.98 -15.01 13.46
N HIS A 558 29.22 -14.54 13.37
CA HIS A 558 30.16 -15.00 12.33
C HIS A 558 30.60 -16.46 12.55
N ASP A 559 30.81 -16.85 13.82
CA ASP A 559 31.20 -18.21 14.19
C ASP A 559 30.00 -19.17 14.03
N GLU A 560 28.77 -18.68 14.26
CA GLU A 560 27.55 -19.43 13.92
C GLU A 560 27.48 -19.71 12.41
N ILE A 561 27.66 -18.69 11.57
CA ILE A 561 27.62 -18.84 10.11
C ILE A 561 28.71 -19.80 9.61
N ASP A 562 29.95 -19.69 10.11
CA ASP A 562 31.04 -20.55 9.64
C ASP A 562 30.82 -22.03 10.00
N SER A 563 30.29 -22.28 11.20
CA SER A 563 29.98 -23.61 11.71
C SER A 563 28.84 -24.25 10.92
N GLU A 564 27.71 -23.56 10.82
CA GLU A 564 26.50 -24.11 10.20
C GLU A 564 26.66 -24.30 8.69
N LEU A 565 27.40 -23.41 8.02
CA LEU A 565 27.73 -23.57 6.61
C LEU A 565 28.97 -24.45 6.40
N SER A 566 29.70 -24.86 7.44
CA SER A 566 30.96 -25.62 7.30
C SER A 566 31.94 -24.93 6.33
N ILE A 567 32.18 -23.64 6.56
CA ILE A 567 33.12 -22.80 5.79
C ILE A 567 34.26 -22.32 6.69
N ASP A 568 35.28 -21.69 6.10
CA ASP A 568 36.40 -21.15 6.87
C ASP A 568 35.98 -19.90 7.65
N SER A 569 36.53 -19.71 8.85
CA SER A 569 36.22 -18.56 9.71
C SER A 569 36.49 -17.21 9.05
N ALA A 570 35.63 -16.25 9.36
CA ALA A 570 35.68 -14.92 8.77
C ALA A 570 36.99 -14.18 9.10
N VAL A 571 37.54 -13.49 8.10
CA VAL A 571 38.77 -12.71 8.21
C VAL A 571 38.52 -11.24 7.88
N ASP A 572 39.37 -10.37 8.41
CA ASP A 572 39.23 -8.93 8.25
C ASP A 572 39.59 -8.49 6.81
N ILE A 573 38.66 -7.82 6.15
CA ILE A 573 38.83 -7.17 4.86
C ILE A 573 38.67 -5.66 5.06
N THR A 574 39.67 -4.89 4.63
CA THR A 574 39.62 -3.43 4.71
C THR A 574 39.30 -2.84 3.34
N LEU A 575 38.16 -2.18 3.22
CA LEU A 575 37.75 -1.40 2.05
C LEU A 575 38.29 0.02 2.18
N ALA A 576 39.06 0.46 1.17
CA ALA A 576 39.64 1.80 1.11
C ALA A 576 39.31 2.49 -0.22
N ALA A 577 39.14 3.81 -0.21
CA ALA A 577 38.88 4.58 -1.42
C ALA A 577 39.90 5.70 -1.59
N ASN A 578 40.51 5.79 -2.77
CA ASN A 578 41.18 6.99 -3.25
C ASN A 578 40.17 7.80 -4.07
N GLY A 579 39.93 9.06 -3.72
CA GLY A 579 38.86 9.87 -4.33
C GLY A 579 37.55 9.77 -3.55
N SER A 580 36.40 9.80 -4.23
CA SER A 580 35.07 9.76 -3.60
C SER A 580 34.17 8.70 -4.24
N GLY A 581 33.66 7.81 -3.41
CA GLY A 581 32.78 6.69 -3.77
C GLY A 581 32.46 5.83 -2.55
N SER A 582 31.60 4.84 -2.73
CA SER A 582 31.19 3.85 -1.74
C SER A 582 31.37 2.43 -2.28
N PHE A 583 30.98 1.43 -1.49
CA PHE A 583 31.13 0.02 -1.83
C PHE A 583 29.81 -0.74 -1.71
N ARG A 584 29.65 -1.79 -2.50
CA ARG A 584 28.68 -2.84 -2.21
C ARG A 584 29.35 -4.20 -2.14
N ILE A 585 28.90 -5.03 -1.20
CA ILE A 585 29.30 -6.43 -1.05
C ILE A 585 28.05 -7.28 -1.22
N GLU A 586 28.03 -8.14 -2.24
CA GLU A 586 26.84 -8.91 -2.64
C GLU A 586 25.56 -8.06 -2.77
N GLY A 587 25.69 -6.81 -3.22
CA GLY A 587 24.58 -5.86 -3.37
C GLY A 587 24.30 -4.99 -2.14
N VAL A 588 24.86 -5.32 -0.97
CA VAL A 588 24.65 -4.58 0.28
C VAL A 588 25.60 -3.39 0.36
N GLU A 589 25.07 -2.19 0.60
CA GLU A 589 25.89 -0.99 0.79
C GLU A 589 26.71 -1.04 2.08
N VAL A 590 28.03 -0.91 1.94
CA VAL A 590 28.97 -0.89 3.06
C VAL A 590 29.89 0.33 2.98
N GLU A 591 30.19 0.91 4.13
CA GLU A 591 31.10 2.05 4.24
C GLU A 591 32.57 1.63 4.08
N ALA A 592 33.42 2.59 3.73
CA ALA A 592 34.87 2.38 3.79
C ALA A 592 35.30 2.05 5.23
N GLY A 593 36.08 0.99 5.42
CA GLY A 593 36.43 0.49 6.75
C GLY A 593 36.79 -0.99 6.73
N THR A 594 36.95 -1.57 7.92
CA THR A 594 37.21 -3.00 8.08
C THR A 594 35.91 -3.72 8.39
N LEU A 595 35.61 -4.76 7.62
CA LEU A 595 34.53 -5.72 7.85
C LEU A 595 35.08 -7.14 7.84
N LYS A 596 34.34 -8.09 8.39
CA LYS A 596 34.67 -9.51 8.34
C LYS A 596 33.98 -10.15 7.15
N LEU A 597 34.70 -10.94 6.37
CA LEU A 597 34.16 -11.73 5.24
C LEU A 597 34.76 -13.14 5.27
N PHE A 598 34.06 -14.12 4.69
CA PHE A 598 34.48 -15.53 4.73
C PHE A 598 35.48 -15.84 3.59
N PRO A 599 36.71 -16.30 3.87
CA PRO A 599 37.71 -16.54 2.84
C PRO A 599 37.39 -17.78 1.99
N ASN A 600 38.08 -17.93 0.87
CA ASN A 600 37.96 -19.04 -0.09
C ASN A 600 36.57 -19.19 -0.74
N LEU A 601 35.71 -18.18 -0.58
CA LEU A 601 34.44 -18.03 -1.29
C LEU A 601 34.56 -16.87 -2.28
N ASN A 602 33.84 -16.98 -3.39
CA ASN A 602 33.72 -15.86 -4.32
C ASN A 602 32.76 -14.82 -3.73
N THR A 603 33.16 -13.55 -3.83
CA THR A 603 32.35 -12.42 -3.35
C THR A 603 32.22 -11.38 -4.44
N THR A 604 31.00 -10.99 -4.79
CA THR A 604 30.78 -9.82 -5.64
C THR A 604 31.08 -8.55 -4.85
N VAL A 605 32.01 -7.75 -5.34
CA VAL A 605 32.32 -6.42 -4.81
C VAL A 605 32.12 -5.37 -5.89
N GLU A 606 31.48 -4.26 -5.52
CA GLU A 606 31.25 -3.11 -6.40
C GLU A 606 31.86 -1.85 -5.79
N ALA A 607 32.64 -1.12 -6.58
CA ALA A 607 33.05 0.27 -6.29
C ALA A 607 32.03 1.22 -6.93
N VAL A 608 31.24 1.91 -6.11
CA VAL A 608 30.19 2.82 -6.57
C VAL A 608 30.73 4.26 -6.54
N PRO A 609 30.96 4.91 -7.71
CA PRO A 609 31.47 6.27 -7.73
C PRO A 609 30.48 7.27 -7.12
N ALA A 610 30.99 8.24 -6.35
CA ALA A 610 30.18 9.37 -5.93
C ALA A 610 29.77 10.23 -7.16
N PRO A 611 28.66 10.97 -7.11
CA PRO A 611 28.31 11.87 -8.20
C PRO A 611 29.45 12.86 -8.54
N GLY A 612 29.76 12.98 -9.83
CA GLY A 612 30.91 13.74 -10.32
C GLY A 612 32.24 12.97 -10.29
N PHE A 613 32.24 11.67 -9.99
CA PHE A 613 33.41 10.80 -10.04
C PHE A 613 33.17 9.61 -10.98
N THR A 614 34.26 9.04 -11.48
CA THR A 614 34.25 7.75 -12.17
C THR A 614 35.22 6.80 -11.48
N PHE A 615 34.86 5.52 -11.46
CA PHE A 615 35.79 4.46 -11.11
C PHE A 615 36.88 4.35 -12.20
N VAL A 616 38.11 4.05 -11.79
CA VAL A 616 39.26 3.85 -12.67
C VAL A 616 39.81 2.44 -12.56
N SER A 617 40.12 2.00 -11.34
CA SER A 617 40.71 0.69 -11.09
C SER A 617 40.71 0.34 -9.61
N TRP A 618 40.79 -0.95 -9.29
CA TRP A 618 41.21 -1.42 -7.99
C TRP A 618 42.74 -1.51 -7.93
N GLU A 619 43.37 -1.23 -6.78
CA GLU A 619 44.85 -1.33 -6.65
C GLU A 619 45.37 -2.77 -6.65
N ALA A 620 44.60 -3.71 -6.09
CA ALA A 620 45.03 -5.09 -5.84
C ALA A 620 44.11 -6.15 -6.50
N LEU A 621 43.18 -5.73 -7.37
CA LEU A 621 42.19 -6.61 -7.98
C LEU A 621 42.01 -6.23 -9.46
N PRO A 622 42.17 -7.15 -10.44
CA PRO A 622 41.80 -6.85 -11.81
C PRO A 622 40.27 -6.82 -11.93
N GLY A 623 39.74 -5.92 -12.77
CA GLY A 623 38.32 -5.91 -13.11
C GLY A 623 37.74 -4.52 -13.28
N GLU A 624 36.46 -4.51 -13.60
CA GLU A 624 35.62 -3.31 -13.67
C GLU A 624 35.21 -2.88 -12.25
N ALA A 625 34.38 -1.83 -12.17
CA ALA A 625 33.82 -1.34 -10.91
C ALA A 625 33.15 -2.48 -10.11
N THR A 626 32.41 -3.35 -10.79
CA THR A 626 31.90 -4.62 -10.24
C THR A 626 32.83 -5.76 -10.63
N THR A 627 33.27 -6.55 -9.65
CA THR A 627 34.17 -7.69 -9.89
C THR A 627 34.01 -8.76 -8.81
N ILE A 628 34.65 -9.91 -9.00
CA ILE A 628 34.67 -11.01 -8.03
C ILE A 628 35.96 -10.96 -7.23
N LEU A 629 35.81 -10.83 -5.92
CA LEU A 629 36.88 -10.96 -4.94
C LEU A 629 36.97 -12.43 -4.50
N ASN A 630 38.19 -12.97 -4.50
CA ASN A 630 38.52 -14.25 -3.87
C ASN A 630 39.83 -14.07 -3.10
N PHE A 631 39.81 -14.44 -1.81
CA PHE A 631 40.86 -14.16 -0.85
C PHE A 631 41.03 -15.33 0.10
N ALA A 632 42.26 -15.57 0.56
CA ALA A 632 42.56 -16.68 1.47
C ALA A 632 42.81 -16.23 2.93
N GLY A 633 42.77 -14.92 3.19
CA GLY A 633 43.10 -14.33 4.48
C GLY A 633 42.89 -12.81 4.47
N PRO A 634 43.27 -12.12 5.56
CA PRO A 634 43.06 -10.68 5.68
C PRO A 634 43.67 -9.89 4.52
N ALA A 635 42.94 -8.91 4.00
CA ALA A 635 43.34 -8.14 2.82
C ALA A 635 42.84 -6.69 2.88
N THR A 636 43.45 -5.83 2.05
CA THR A 636 42.98 -4.47 1.82
C THR A 636 42.63 -4.32 0.35
N LEU A 637 41.42 -3.84 0.07
CA LEU A 637 40.92 -3.58 -1.26
C LEU A 637 40.71 -2.07 -1.44
N THR A 638 41.56 -1.45 -2.27
CA THR A 638 41.49 -0.01 -2.55
C THR A 638 40.84 0.25 -3.90
N ALA A 639 39.70 0.96 -3.94
CA ALA A 639 39.10 1.50 -5.17
C ALA A 639 39.67 2.88 -5.49
N ASN A 640 39.99 3.13 -6.76
CA ASN A 640 40.42 4.44 -7.24
C ASN A 640 39.31 5.11 -8.03
N PHE A 641 38.88 6.26 -7.53
CA PHE A 641 37.94 7.17 -8.17
C PHE A 641 38.65 8.46 -8.56
N ILE A 642 38.37 8.96 -9.77
CA ILE A 642 38.84 10.27 -10.21
C ILE A 642 37.65 11.17 -10.51
N PRO A 643 37.79 12.51 -10.38
CA PRO A 643 36.77 13.43 -10.83
C PRO A 643 36.43 13.19 -12.31
N ALA A 644 35.15 13.00 -12.58
CA ALA A 644 34.56 13.05 -13.91
C ALA A 644 33.96 14.45 -14.13
N GLY A 645 33.71 14.84 -15.39
CA GLY A 645 32.95 16.06 -15.67
C GLY A 645 31.53 15.99 -15.10
N GLY A 646 30.86 17.13 -15.00
CA GLY A 646 29.51 17.25 -14.43
C GLY A 646 29.46 18.10 -13.17
N ILE A 647 28.25 18.46 -12.73
CA ILE A 647 28.03 19.29 -11.53
C ILE A 647 27.05 18.61 -10.59
N VAL A 648 27.44 18.47 -9.32
CA VAL A 648 26.48 18.10 -8.25
C VAL A 648 25.67 19.33 -7.86
N THR A 649 24.34 19.20 -7.89
CA THR A 649 23.40 20.30 -7.64
C THR A 649 22.20 19.81 -6.83
N GLY A 650 21.35 20.74 -6.39
CA GLY A 650 20.19 20.51 -5.53
C GLY A 650 19.93 21.70 -4.62
N GLY A 651 18.87 21.62 -3.83
CA GLY A 651 18.39 22.70 -2.96
C GLY A 651 17.71 23.83 -3.73
N THR A 652 17.46 24.94 -3.03
CA THR A 652 16.80 26.12 -3.60
C THR A 652 17.77 26.99 -4.39
N LEU A 653 17.43 27.29 -5.63
CA LEU A 653 18.19 28.22 -6.47
C LEU A 653 18.19 29.63 -5.86
N ALA A 654 19.37 30.23 -5.74
CA ALA A 654 19.53 31.56 -5.16
C ALA A 654 19.19 32.71 -6.14
N SER A 655 19.23 32.44 -7.45
CA SER A 655 18.96 33.40 -8.52
C SER A 655 18.68 32.66 -9.83
N ASP A 656 18.32 33.41 -10.88
CA ASP A 656 18.25 32.88 -12.24
C ASP A 656 19.51 32.09 -12.57
N THR A 657 19.31 30.89 -13.09
CA THR A 657 20.36 29.89 -13.29
C THR A 657 20.20 29.25 -14.65
N THR A 658 21.32 29.02 -15.35
CA THR A 658 21.34 28.30 -16.62
C THR A 658 22.17 27.02 -16.48
N PHE A 659 21.56 25.87 -16.76
CA PHE A 659 22.26 24.62 -16.92
C PHE A 659 22.76 24.48 -18.36
N THR A 660 24.07 24.35 -18.52
CA THR A 660 24.74 24.39 -19.84
C THR A 660 25.29 23.03 -20.22
N LEU A 661 25.37 22.74 -21.53
CA LEU A 661 25.93 21.47 -22.01
C LEU A 661 27.39 21.25 -21.55
N ALA A 662 28.18 22.31 -21.39
CA ALA A 662 29.58 22.21 -20.96
C ALA A 662 29.75 21.63 -19.54
N ASN A 663 28.70 21.74 -18.72
CA ASN A 663 28.67 21.28 -17.34
C ASN A 663 27.81 20.00 -17.16
N SER A 664 27.28 19.46 -18.26
CA SER A 664 26.49 18.23 -18.25
C SER A 664 27.38 17.00 -18.03
N PRO A 665 26.92 15.96 -17.30
CA PRO A 665 25.62 15.86 -16.64
C PRO A 665 25.53 16.65 -15.32
N TYR A 666 24.32 17.06 -14.96
CA TYR A 666 23.99 17.60 -13.65
C TYR A 666 23.47 16.49 -12.73
N PHE A 667 24.14 16.24 -11.63
CA PHE A 667 23.79 15.24 -10.63
C PHE A 667 22.93 15.88 -9.54
N VAL A 668 21.61 15.69 -9.59
CA VAL A 668 20.69 16.27 -8.62
C VAL A 668 20.67 15.37 -7.38
N ALA A 669 21.38 15.79 -6.33
CA ALA A 669 21.61 15.00 -5.11
C ALA A 669 20.55 15.23 -4.01
N SER A 670 19.87 16.37 -4.07
CA SER A 670 18.71 16.71 -3.24
C SER A 670 17.68 17.43 -4.12
N ASP A 671 16.45 17.59 -3.62
CA ASP A 671 15.38 18.26 -4.37
C ASP A 671 15.85 19.60 -4.91
N LEU A 672 15.66 19.81 -6.21
CA LEU A 672 16.03 21.03 -6.91
C LEU A 672 14.82 21.96 -6.92
N ILE A 673 14.90 23.06 -6.18
CA ILE A 673 13.78 23.99 -5.98
C ILE A 673 14.05 25.26 -6.78
N VAL A 674 13.16 25.57 -7.73
CA VAL A 674 13.11 26.84 -8.46
C VAL A 674 12.10 27.75 -7.74
N PRO A 675 12.54 28.65 -6.85
CA PRO A 675 11.61 29.45 -6.05
C PRO A 675 10.90 30.51 -6.89
N ALA A 676 9.80 31.05 -6.35
CA ALA A 676 9.07 32.14 -6.99
C ALA A 676 9.98 33.33 -7.31
N GLY A 677 9.86 33.88 -8.53
CA GLY A 677 10.67 34.99 -9.02
C GLY A 677 12.03 34.61 -9.61
N THR A 678 12.37 33.32 -9.64
CA THR A 678 13.61 32.79 -10.24
C THR A 678 13.28 31.93 -11.47
N THR A 679 14.17 31.96 -12.47
CA THR A 679 14.11 31.11 -13.68
C THR A 679 15.25 30.10 -13.71
N LEU A 680 14.92 28.83 -14.00
CA LEU A 680 15.88 27.82 -14.40
C LEU A 680 15.81 27.59 -15.91
N ASP A 681 16.86 27.98 -16.61
CA ASP A 681 17.06 27.68 -18.03
C ASP A 681 17.87 26.39 -18.18
N ILE A 682 17.44 25.47 -19.04
CA ILE A 682 18.19 24.26 -19.37
C ILE A 682 18.50 24.24 -20.88
N ASP A 683 19.79 24.37 -21.22
CA ASP A 683 20.26 24.41 -22.61
C ASP A 683 20.07 23.06 -23.34
N PRO A 684 19.97 23.07 -24.69
CA PRO A 684 19.80 21.85 -25.47
C PRO A 684 20.92 20.82 -25.24
N GLY A 685 20.55 19.54 -25.10
CA GLY A 685 21.46 18.41 -24.93
C GLY A 685 21.95 18.17 -23.50
N VAL A 686 21.50 18.96 -22.52
CA VAL A 686 21.84 18.76 -21.10
C VAL A 686 21.19 17.48 -20.56
N VAL A 687 21.91 16.76 -19.72
CA VAL A 687 21.45 15.57 -19.00
C VAL A 687 21.40 15.87 -17.49
N LEU A 688 20.25 15.60 -16.86
CA LEU A 688 20.07 15.59 -15.41
C LEU A 688 19.94 14.15 -14.93
N GLU A 689 20.76 13.77 -13.95
CA GLU A 689 20.70 12.47 -13.28
C GLU A 689 20.22 12.64 -11.83
N MET A 690 18.97 12.25 -11.63
CA MET A 690 18.22 12.40 -10.39
C MET A 690 18.58 11.27 -9.42
N ALA A 691 18.94 11.61 -8.18
CA ALA A 691 19.03 10.60 -7.13
C ALA A 691 17.62 10.06 -6.79
N THR A 692 17.56 8.84 -6.25
CA THR A 692 16.31 8.15 -5.90
C THR A 692 15.39 9.02 -5.04
N GLY A 693 14.12 9.09 -5.43
CA GLY A 693 13.07 9.86 -4.75
C GLY A 693 13.28 11.38 -4.69
N ARG A 694 14.25 11.96 -5.41
CA ARG A 694 14.46 13.43 -5.44
C ARG A 694 13.58 14.09 -6.48
N ASN A 695 13.15 15.33 -6.22
CA ASN A 695 12.21 16.07 -7.06
C ASN A 695 12.84 17.29 -7.74
N ILE A 696 12.20 17.76 -8.81
CA ILE A 696 12.35 19.14 -9.30
C ILE A 696 11.06 19.89 -8.97
N ARG A 697 11.14 20.91 -8.12
CA ARG A 697 10.00 21.66 -7.60
C ARG A 697 10.03 23.08 -8.14
N VAL A 698 8.98 23.50 -8.83
CA VAL A 698 8.94 24.75 -9.60
C VAL A 698 7.83 25.68 -9.08
N MET A 699 8.24 26.68 -8.31
CA MET A 699 7.39 27.80 -7.87
C MET A 699 7.68 29.09 -8.69
N GLY A 700 8.81 29.10 -9.41
CA GLY A 700 9.21 30.14 -10.36
C GLY A 700 8.97 29.71 -11.82
N THR A 701 9.96 29.87 -12.69
CA THR A 701 9.88 29.51 -14.11
C THR A 701 10.89 28.41 -14.46
N LEU A 702 10.45 27.39 -15.19
CA LEU A 702 11.34 26.38 -15.78
C LEU A 702 11.27 26.44 -17.31
N ASP A 703 12.40 26.71 -17.95
CA ASP A 703 12.51 26.78 -19.41
C ASP A 703 13.51 25.73 -19.92
N ILE A 704 12.98 24.61 -20.43
CA ILE A 704 13.76 23.54 -21.06
C ILE A 704 13.81 23.80 -22.57
N LYS A 705 15.02 24.07 -23.07
CA LYS A 705 15.27 24.57 -24.42
C LYS A 705 15.87 23.50 -25.33
N GLY A 706 15.41 22.25 -25.22
CA GLY A 706 15.82 21.16 -26.08
C GLY A 706 15.57 21.45 -27.57
N THR A 707 16.27 20.74 -28.44
CA THR A 707 16.03 20.79 -29.90
C THR A 707 16.07 19.38 -30.48
N ALA A 708 15.46 19.15 -31.65
CA ALA A 708 15.54 17.85 -32.32
C ALA A 708 16.99 17.36 -32.48
N GLY A 709 17.31 16.17 -31.95
CA GLY A 709 18.66 15.58 -31.92
C GLY A 709 19.59 16.12 -30.83
N ARG A 710 19.10 17.05 -30.00
CA ARG A 710 19.75 17.55 -28.78
C ARG A 710 18.68 17.80 -27.71
N GLU A 711 17.94 16.74 -27.44
CA GLU A 711 16.92 16.70 -26.39
C GLU A 711 17.57 16.94 -25.03
N VAL A 712 16.86 17.58 -24.12
CA VAL A 712 17.23 17.55 -22.69
C VAL A 712 16.74 16.23 -22.12
N ILE A 713 17.57 15.57 -21.31
CA ILE A 713 17.25 14.28 -20.71
C ILE A 713 17.20 14.43 -19.20
N ILE A 714 16.08 14.07 -18.58
CA ILE A 714 15.95 13.92 -17.13
C ILE A 714 15.64 12.46 -16.83
N ARG A 715 16.50 11.81 -16.04
CA ARG A 715 16.39 10.38 -15.71
C ARG A 715 16.87 10.08 -14.31
N GLY A 716 16.46 8.94 -13.79
CA GLY A 716 17.04 8.36 -12.59
C GLY A 716 18.51 8.00 -12.76
N ARG A 717 19.31 8.23 -11.73
CA ARG A 717 20.71 7.78 -11.68
C ARG A 717 20.73 6.26 -11.53
N SER A 718 21.58 5.58 -12.29
CA SER A 718 21.69 4.11 -12.25
C SER A 718 20.34 3.41 -12.49
N ASN A 719 19.46 4.02 -13.30
CA ASN A 719 18.12 3.53 -13.64
C ASN A 719 17.20 3.34 -12.40
N THR A 720 17.41 4.11 -11.32
CA THR A 720 16.49 4.11 -10.19
C THR A 720 15.29 5.03 -10.45
N THR A 721 14.16 4.75 -9.82
CA THR A 721 13.02 5.67 -9.87
C THR A 721 13.34 6.94 -9.08
N TRP A 722 13.13 8.11 -9.68
CA TRP A 722 13.21 9.40 -8.98
C TRP A 722 11.80 9.93 -8.70
N GLY A 723 11.69 11.06 -8.00
CA GLY A 723 10.40 11.70 -7.74
C GLY A 723 9.77 12.24 -9.02
N GLY A 724 9.26 13.46 -8.97
CA GLY A 724 8.60 14.10 -10.11
C GLY A 724 9.11 15.51 -10.38
N LEU A 725 8.65 16.04 -11.51
CA LEU A 725 8.68 17.47 -11.82
C LEU A 725 7.34 18.09 -11.39
N SER A 726 7.32 18.82 -10.28
CA SER A 726 6.12 19.50 -9.78
C SER A 726 6.15 21.00 -10.09
N PHE A 727 5.05 21.52 -10.64
CA PHE A 727 4.77 22.95 -10.75
C PHE A 727 3.83 23.35 -9.61
N GLU A 728 4.39 24.02 -8.61
CA GLU A 728 3.76 24.27 -7.31
C GLU A 728 3.23 25.72 -7.26
N GLU A 729 2.13 25.94 -8.01
CA GLU A 729 1.46 27.24 -8.13
C GLU A 729 2.34 28.40 -8.64
N PRO A 730 3.14 28.21 -9.72
CA PRO A 730 3.94 29.29 -10.28
C PRO A 730 3.06 30.37 -10.91
N LEU A 731 3.52 31.62 -10.81
CA LEU A 731 2.82 32.78 -11.41
C LEU A 731 3.25 33.05 -12.87
N THR A 732 4.19 32.28 -13.39
CA THR A 732 4.78 32.42 -14.72
C THR A 732 4.60 31.15 -15.52
N THR A 733 4.51 31.31 -16.85
CA THR A 733 4.42 30.17 -17.76
C THR A 733 5.78 29.49 -17.90
N SER A 734 5.83 28.18 -17.72
CA SER A 734 7.02 27.36 -17.97
C SER A 734 6.94 26.67 -19.34
N THR A 735 8.09 26.50 -20.00
CA THR A 735 8.16 25.89 -21.34
C THR A 735 9.07 24.66 -21.35
N LEU A 736 8.53 23.52 -21.80
CA LEU A 736 9.25 22.26 -21.90
C LEU A 736 9.35 21.81 -23.36
N THR A 737 10.49 22.01 -24.01
CA THR A 737 10.66 21.72 -25.44
C THR A 737 11.70 20.62 -25.67
N HIS A 738 11.36 19.60 -26.48
CA HIS A 738 12.24 18.47 -26.82
C HIS A 738 12.88 17.82 -25.57
N LEU A 739 12.01 17.34 -24.70
CA LEU A 739 12.36 16.76 -23.40
C LEU A 739 12.17 15.25 -23.42
N ILE A 740 13.15 14.50 -22.91
CA ILE A 740 13.05 13.08 -22.62
C ILE A 740 13.01 12.91 -21.11
N VAL A 741 11.95 12.29 -20.60
CA VAL A 741 11.79 11.95 -19.17
C VAL A 741 11.74 10.44 -19.01
N ARG A 742 12.57 9.89 -18.13
CA ARG A 742 12.57 8.45 -17.78
C ARG A 742 12.50 8.27 -16.27
N ASP A 743 11.81 7.22 -15.84
CA ASP A 743 11.82 6.71 -14.46
C ASP A 743 11.32 7.74 -13.41
N ALA A 744 10.48 8.68 -13.83
CA ALA A 744 9.85 9.66 -12.95
C ALA A 744 8.64 9.04 -12.26
N SER A 745 8.49 9.23 -10.96
CA SER A 745 7.31 8.77 -10.21
C SER A 745 6.37 9.94 -9.90
N ARG A 746 6.37 10.44 -8.67
CA ARG A 746 5.46 11.46 -8.17
C ARG A 746 6.25 12.57 -7.50
N GLY A 747 5.66 13.77 -7.41
CA GLY A 747 6.24 14.88 -6.67
C GLY A 747 6.28 14.62 -5.15
N GLN A 748 6.94 15.50 -4.40
CA GLN A 748 7.12 15.38 -2.94
C GLN A 748 5.81 15.29 -2.15
N GLU A 749 4.70 15.83 -2.68
CA GLU A 749 3.36 15.70 -2.11
C GLU A 749 2.48 14.91 -3.10
N PRO A 750 2.52 13.57 -3.09
CA PRO A 750 1.88 12.74 -4.11
C PRO A 750 0.36 12.88 -4.18
N THR A 751 -0.31 13.41 -3.15
CA THR A 751 -1.75 13.73 -3.15
C THR A 751 -2.08 14.95 -4.03
N LEU A 752 -1.12 15.87 -4.22
CA LEU A 752 -1.24 17.04 -5.08
C LEU A 752 -0.53 16.85 -6.43
N TYR A 753 0.59 16.12 -6.42
CA TYR A 753 1.46 15.89 -7.57
C TYR A 753 1.61 14.38 -7.88
N PRO A 754 0.54 13.68 -8.29
CA PRO A 754 0.48 12.23 -8.39
C PRO A 754 1.16 11.61 -9.63
N ALA A 755 1.90 12.40 -10.42
CA ALA A 755 2.47 12.00 -11.71
C ALA A 755 3.90 12.52 -11.92
N GLY A 756 4.59 11.96 -12.92
CA GLY A 756 6.00 12.27 -13.23
C GLY A 756 6.23 13.72 -13.63
N ILE A 757 5.25 14.33 -14.29
CA ILE A 757 5.13 15.78 -14.42
C ILE A 757 3.75 16.19 -13.94
N ALA A 758 3.70 17.02 -12.90
CA ALA A 758 2.45 17.47 -12.32
C ALA A 758 2.41 18.96 -12.06
N GLY A 759 1.22 19.56 -12.05
CA GLY A 759 1.07 20.99 -11.75
C GLY A 759 -0.23 21.36 -11.05
N LEU A 760 -0.13 22.31 -10.12
CA LEU A 760 -1.25 22.95 -9.45
C LEU A 760 -1.30 24.42 -9.84
N ASN A 761 -2.43 24.89 -10.37
CA ASN A 761 -2.63 26.27 -10.82
C ASN A 761 -1.50 26.82 -11.71
N ALA A 762 -0.94 25.96 -12.57
CA ALA A 762 0.27 26.24 -13.33
C ALA A 762 -0.01 26.42 -14.83
N ASP A 763 0.68 27.37 -15.46
CA ASP A 763 0.68 27.52 -16.91
C ASP A 763 1.92 26.82 -17.50
N VAL A 764 1.70 25.75 -18.27
CA VAL A 764 2.79 24.92 -18.82
C VAL A 764 2.57 24.62 -20.29
N VAL A 765 3.58 24.91 -21.11
CA VAL A 765 3.62 24.57 -22.53
C VAL A 765 4.64 23.47 -22.75
N ILE A 766 4.19 22.33 -23.27
CA ILE A 766 4.97 21.10 -23.45
C ILE A 766 4.96 20.71 -24.93
N ASP A 767 6.13 20.80 -25.55
CA ASP A 767 6.34 20.51 -26.97
C ASP A 767 7.37 19.39 -27.15
N PHE A 768 7.02 18.36 -27.91
CA PHE A 768 7.92 17.24 -28.22
C PHE A 768 8.45 16.52 -26.96
N LEU A 769 7.56 16.28 -25.99
CA LEU A 769 7.87 15.43 -24.84
C LEU A 769 7.93 13.97 -25.26
N ASN A 770 8.89 13.24 -24.70
CA ASN A 770 8.92 11.78 -24.72
C ASN A 770 9.06 11.28 -23.28
N ILE A 771 7.98 10.77 -22.70
CA ILE A 771 7.94 10.27 -21.31
C ILE A 771 7.60 8.78 -21.27
N SER A 772 8.33 8.01 -20.48
CA SER A 772 8.14 6.56 -20.30
C SER A 772 8.85 6.04 -19.04
N GLY A 773 8.57 4.79 -18.65
CA GLY A 773 9.26 4.09 -17.55
C GLY A 773 8.94 4.62 -16.14
N GLY A 774 8.04 5.60 -16.04
CA GLY A 774 7.63 6.24 -14.80
C GLY A 774 6.25 5.82 -14.30
N ARG A 775 5.83 6.31 -13.14
CA ARG A 775 4.50 6.06 -12.57
C ARG A 775 3.56 7.23 -12.82
N GLY A 776 2.63 7.08 -13.76
CA GLY A 776 1.72 8.14 -14.18
C GLY A 776 2.47 9.26 -14.92
N PRO A 777 2.14 9.56 -16.19
CA PRO A 777 2.93 10.51 -16.96
C PRO A 777 2.64 11.99 -16.62
N LEU A 778 1.37 12.43 -16.72
CA LEU A 778 1.02 13.85 -16.67
C LEU A 778 -0.26 14.10 -15.83
N PHE A 779 -0.21 15.02 -14.86
CA PHE A 779 -1.37 15.42 -14.06
C PHE A 779 -1.40 16.93 -13.82
N PHE A 780 -2.47 17.63 -14.16
CA PHE A 780 -2.59 19.07 -13.88
C PHE A 780 -3.94 19.42 -13.28
N ARG A 781 -3.94 20.31 -12.28
CA ARG A 781 -5.14 20.85 -11.66
C ARG A 781 -5.16 22.36 -11.80
N GLY A 782 -6.18 22.90 -12.47
CA GLY A 782 -6.26 24.34 -12.78
C GLY A 782 -5.18 24.83 -13.75
N GLY A 783 -5.06 26.15 -13.89
CA GLY A 783 -4.08 26.76 -14.81
C GLY A 783 -4.36 26.50 -16.30
N SER A 784 -3.30 26.52 -17.11
CA SER A 784 -3.32 26.28 -18.55
C SER A 784 -2.26 25.28 -18.98
N THR A 785 -2.67 24.12 -19.49
CA THR A 785 -1.75 23.07 -19.97
C THR A 785 -1.86 22.89 -21.49
N ILE A 786 -0.75 23.06 -22.21
CA ILE A 786 -0.70 22.84 -23.67
C ILE A 786 0.31 21.75 -23.97
N LEU A 787 -0.14 20.59 -24.44
CA LEU A 787 0.70 19.45 -24.85
C LEU A 787 0.66 19.26 -26.37
N ARG A 788 1.82 19.26 -27.04
CA ARG A 788 1.89 19.15 -28.51
C ARG A 788 3.01 18.24 -28.98
N ASP A 789 2.71 17.46 -30.02
CA ASP A 789 3.69 16.70 -30.79
C ASP A 789 4.53 15.72 -29.94
N SER A 790 3.89 15.14 -28.92
CA SER A 790 4.55 14.35 -27.87
C SER A 790 4.30 12.85 -28.00
N PHE A 791 5.08 12.05 -27.26
CA PHE A 791 4.91 10.62 -27.06
C PHE A 791 4.80 10.33 -25.56
N VAL A 792 3.67 9.71 -25.17
CA VAL A 792 3.34 9.38 -23.79
C VAL A 792 3.09 7.88 -23.70
N ASP A 793 3.91 7.22 -22.87
CA ASP A 793 3.81 5.80 -22.56
C ASP A 793 3.41 5.62 -21.09
N ILE A 794 2.45 4.74 -20.84
CA ILE A 794 1.87 4.48 -19.51
C ILE A 794 2.24 3.05 -19.14
N PRO A 795 3.29 2.81 -18.34
CA PRO A 795 3.77 1.45 -18.12
C PRO A 795 3.00 0.69 -17.02
N ILE A 796 2.26 1.41 -16.17
CA ILE A 796 1.51 0.83 -15.04
C ILE A 796 0.05 1.28 -15.14
N THR A 797 -0.29 2.46 -14.64
CA THR A 797 -1.68 2.90 -14.45
C THR A 797 -1.73 4.43 -14.43
N GLY A 798 -2.93 4.98 -14.43
CA GLY A 798 -3.18 6.42 -14.41
C GLY A 798 -3.11 7.03 -15.80
N ASP A 799 -3.79 8.14 -15.99
CA ASP A 799 -4.07 8.61 -17.35
C ASP A 799 -2.83 9.15 -18.05
N GLY A 800 -2.83 9.03 -19.38
CA GLY A 800 -1.78 9.61 -20.22
C GLY A 800 -1.63 11.12 -20.02
N ILE A 801 -2.76 11.80 -19.86
CA ILE A 801 -2.82 13.16 -19.31
C ILE A 801 -4.14 13.32 -18.57
N ASN A 802 -4.04 13.64 -17.30
CA ASN A 802 -5.18 13.93 -16.44
C ASN A 802 -5.25 15.44 -16.15
N ILE A 803 -6.35 16.08 -16.51
CA ILE A 803 -6.60 17.51 -16.24
C ILE A 803 -7.82 17.66 -15.34
N LYS A 804 -7.67 18.34 -14.21
CA LYS A 804 -8.73 18.70 -13.26
C LYS A 804 -8.91 20.23 -13.23
N GLY A 805 -9.81 20.74 -14.07
CA GLY A 805 -10.17 22.15 -14.19
C GLY A 805 -9.18 22.98 -15.01
N GLY A 806 -9.59 24.21 -15.36
CA GLY A 806 -8.75 25.15 -16.11
C GLY A 806 -8.89 25.04 -17.64
N TYR A 807 -7.83 25.39 -18.35
CA TYR A 807 -7.74 25.32 -19.81
C TYR A 807 -6.73 24.25 -20.23
N ALA A 808 -7.07 23.44 -21.23
CA ALA A 808 -6.14 22.44 -21.74
C ALA A 808 -6.24 22.21 -23.25
N GLU A 809 -5.09 22.03 -23.87
CA GLU A 809 -4.95 21.63 -25.27
C GLU A 809 -4.03 20.42 -25.39
N THR A 810 -4.46 19.38 -26.10
CA THR A 810 -3.62 18.23 -26.46
C THR A 810 -3.65 18.03 -27.97
N HIS A 811 -2.50 18.22 -28.64
CA HIS A 811 -2.39 18.14 -30.10
C HIS A 811 -1.34 17.15 -30.56
N ARG A 812 -1.71 16.32 -31.55
CA ARG A 812 -0.75 15.48 -32.30
C ARG A 812 0.14 14.62 -31.40
N THR A 813 -0.37 14.27 -30.22
CA THR A 813 0.31 13.43 -29.25
C THR A 813 -0.03 11.97 -29.50
N THR A 814 0.96 11.10 -29.38
CA THR A 814 0.76 9.66 -29.40
C THR A 814 0.73 9.13 -27.98
N PHE A 815 -0.35 8.45 -27.63
CA PHE A 815 -0.52 7.75 -26.37
C PHE A 815 -0.48 6.25 -26.61
N LEU A 816 0.37 5.56 -25.86
CA LEU A 816 0.46 4.11 -25.84
C LEU A 816 -0.06 3.61 -24.49
N GLY A 817 -1.19 2.90 -24.52
CA GLY A 817 -1.83 2.33 -23.34
C GLY A 817 -1.35 0.91 -23.02
N ASN A 818 -1.95 0.35 -21.99
CA ASN A 818 -1.64 -0.97 -21.44
C ASN A 818 -2.94 -1.74 -21.07
N ASN A 819 -2.84 -2.79 -20.26
CA ASN A 819 -3.99 -3.59 -19.82
C ASN A 819 -4.48 -3.25 -18.39
N SER A 820 -3.89 -2.26 -17.73
CA SER A 820 -4.22 -1.91 -16.35
C SER A 820 -5.54 -1.16 -16.27
N VAL A 821 -6.25 -1.39 -15.17
CA VAL A 821 -7.57 -0.80 -14.91
C VAL A 821 -7.49 0.72 -14.76
N ASP A 822 -8.62 1.40 -14.96
CA ASP A 822 -8.79 2.83 -14.72
C ASP A 822 -7.67 3.68 -15.32
N THR A 823 -7.38 3.45 -16.60
CA THR A 823 -6.31 4.12 -17.33
C THR A 823 -6.87 4.71 -18.62
N ASP A 824 -7.03 6.03 -18.67
CA ASP A 824 -7.45 6.73 -19.88
C ASP A 824 -6.25 7.31 -20.62
N ALA A 825 -6.34 7.48 -21.95
CA ALA A 825 -5.25 8.18 -22.65
C ALA A 825 -5.27 9.68 -22.31
N ILE A 826 -6.47 10.23 -22.23
CA ILE A 826 -6.74 11.64 -21.92
C ILE A 826 -7.97 11.66 -21.02
N ASP A 827 -7.82 12.12 -19.78
CA ASP A 827 -8.91 12.38 -18.83
C ASP A 827 -9.01 13.91 -18.63
N TYR A 828 -10.08 14.51 -19.15
CA TYR A 828 -10.40 15.93 -18.96
C TYR A 828 -11.64 16.07 -18.07
N ASP A 829 -11.45 16.67 -16.91
CA ASP A 829 -12.50 16.97 -15.95
C ASP A 829 -12.50 18.45 -15.59
N GLY A 830 -13.66 19.10 -15.66
CA GLY A 830 -13.85 20.52 -15.38
C GLY A 830 -13.17 21.47 -16.37
N VAL A 831 -12.65 20.96 -17.49
CA VAL A 831 -11.97 21.76 -18.51
C VAL A 831 -12.99 22.61 -19.27
N THR A 832 -12.65 23.87 -19.51
CA THR A 832 -13.51 24.80 -20.28
C THR A 832 -12.80 25.25 -21.55
N ASN A 833 -13.48 25.17 -22.70
CA ASN A 833 -12.96 25.47 -24.03
C ASN A 833 -11.74 24.60 -24.43
N GLY A 834 -11.62 23.39 -23.88
CA GLY A 834 -10.49 22.51 -24.13
C GLY A 834 -10.44 21.95 -25.56
N ILE A 835 -9.25 21.56 -26.01
CA ILE A 835 -9.03 21.03 -27.37
C ILE A 835 -8.24 19.72 -27.31
N ILE A 836 -8.77 18.68 -27.96
CA ILE A 836 -8.08 17.41 -28.18
C ILE A 836 -8.05 17.15 -29.68
N LYS A 837 -6.87 17.27 -30.31
CA LYS A 837 -6.77 17.35 -31.77
C LYS A 837 -5.63 16.56 -32.40
N GLY A 838 -5.96 15.70 -33.35
CA GLY A 838 -4.96 14.98 -34.16
C GLY A 838 -4.14 13.95 -33.37
N CYS A 839 -4.59 13.56 -32.17
CA CYS A 839 -3.92 12.59 -31.32
C CYS A 839 -4.06 11.17 -31.88
N ARG A 840 -3.13 10.29 -31.50
CA ARG A 840 -3.12 8.87 -31.85
C ARG A 840 -3.09 8.05 -30.57
N ILE A 841 -4.11 7.24 -30.35
CA ILE A 841 -4.36 6.54 -29.09
C ILE A 841 -4.47 5.04 -29.38
N TYR A 842 -3.68 4.22 -28.69
CA TYR A 842 -3.60 2.77 -28.94
C TYR A 842 -3.62 1.95 -27.66
N ASN A 843 -4.43 0.88 -27.66
CA ASN A 843 -4.36 -0.26 -26.73
C ASN A 843 -4.60 0.08 -25.24
N PHE A 844 -5.63 0.87 -24.93
CA PHE A 844 -6.08 1.04 -23.55
C PHE A 844 -7.09 -0.06 -23.22
N ARG A 845 -6.60 -1.17 -22.64
CA ARG A 845 -7.30 -2.46 -22.61
C ARG A 845 -7.75 -2.91 -21.21
N GLY A 846 -7.48 -2.14 -20.17
CA GLY A 846 -7.95 -2.44 -18.83
C GLY A 846 -9.44 -2.25 -18.64
N PHE A 847 -9.95 -2.70 -17.50
CA PHE A 847 -11.33 -2.38 -17.12
C PHE A 847 -11.47 -0.86 -16.91
N ASN A 848 -12.59 -0.29 -17.36
CA ASN A 848 -12.88 1.15 -17.27
C ASN A 848 -11.71 2.02 -17.81
N SER A 849 -11.28 1.73 -19.03
CA SER A 849 -10.18 2.42 -19.71
C SER A 849 -10.66 2.94 -21.06
N ASP A 850 -10.81 4.25 -21.14
CA ASP A 850 -11.33 4.98 -22.28
C ASP A 850 -10.18 5.62 -23.10
N GLY A 851 -10.45 5.90 -24.38
CA GLY A 851 -9.48 6.63 -25.20
C GLY A 851 -9.39 8.09 -24.80
N ILE A 852 -10.54 8.72 -24.69
CA ILE A 852 -10.70 10.09 -24.22
C ILE A 852 -11.89 10.07 -23.26
N ASP A 853 -11.70 10.40 -21.99
CA ASP A 853 -12.80 10.71 -21.08
C ASP A 853 -12.96 12.22 -20.90
N THR A 854 -14.21 12.65 -20.92
CA THR A 854 -14.65 13.98 -20.50
C THR A 854 -15.68 13.75 -19.39
N GLY A 855 -15.19 13.20 -18.28
CA GLY A 855 -15.97 12.52 -17.26
C GLY A 855 -16.84 13.49 -16.47
N GLU A 856 -16.28 14.65 -16.09
CA GLU A 856 -16.90 15.55 -15.12
C GLU A 856 -16.97 17.00 -15.60
N GLN A 857 -18.18 17.55 -15.78
CA GLN A 857 -18.43 19.00 -15.92
C GLN A 857 -17.58 19.75 -16.95
N CYS A 858 -17.14 19.09 -18.02
CA CYS A 858 -16.40 19.74 -19.09
C CYS A 858 -17.30 20.64 -19.95
N VAL A 859 -16.83 21.82 -20.33
CA VAL A 859 -17.63 22.79 -21.11
C VAL A 859 -16.95 23.14 -22.43
N ASP A 860 -17.70 23.00 -23.53
CA ASP A 860 -17.28 23.38 -24.88
C ASP A 860 -15.94 22.73 -25.34
N ILE A 861 -15.80 21.41 -25.14
CA ILE A 861 -14.60 20.67 -25.56
C ILE A 861 -14.66 20.35 -27.06
N LEU A 862 -13.58 20.65 -27.80
CA LEU A 862 -13.40 20.24 -29.19
C LEU A 862 -12.55 18.96 -29.28
N ILE A 863 -13.15 17.87 -29.76
CA ILE A 863 -12.44 16.62 -30.06
C ILE A 863 -12.37 16.46 -31.59
N GLU A 864 -11.22 16.70 -32.21
CA GLU A 864 -11.10 16.77 -33.67
C GLU A 864 -9.95 15.97 -34.29
N GLY A 865 -10.22 15.16 -35.31
CA GLY A 865 -9.19 14.55 -36.14
C GLY A 865 -8.33 13.48 -35.44
N ASN A 866 -8.80 12.94 -34.31
CA ASN A 866 -8.07 11.94 -33.53
C ASN A 866 -8.24 10.53 -34.13
N SER A 867 -7.27 9.66 -33.88
CA SER A 867 -7.31 8.25 -34.28
C SER A 867 -7.15 7.35 -33.05
N ILE A 868 -8.19 6.59 -32.71
CA ILE A 868 -8.32 5.82 -31.46
C ILE A 868 -8.50 4.35 -31.81
N PHE A 869 -7.64 3.48 -31.28
CA PHE A 869 -7.57 2.09 -31.69
C PHE A 869 -7.50 1.13 -30.49
N TYR A 870 -8.36 0.11 -30.53
CA TYR A 870 -8.30 -1.08 -29.68
C TYR A 870 -8.40 -0.82 -28.17
N ASN A 871 -9.38 -0.01 -27.77
CA ASN A 871 -9.68 0.20 -26.37
C ASN A 871 -10.74 -0.78 -25.86
N SER A 872 -10.59 -1.25 -24.63
CA SER A 872 -11.48 -2.26 -24.01
C SER A 872 -12.84 -1.71 -23.59
N ASP A 873 -12.95 -0.41 -23.31
CA ASP A 873 -14.22 0.25 -22.98
C ASP A 873 -14.64 1.22 -24.10
N LYS A 874 -14.67 2.54 -23.87
CA LYS A 874 -15.12 3.52 -24.86
C LYS A 874 -13.93 4.12 -25.59
N GLY A 875 -14.08 4.32 -26.90
CA GLY A 875 -13.16 5.18 -27.64
C GLY A 875 -13.20 6.61 -27.11
N ILE A 876 -14.40 7.13 -26.87
CA ILE A 876 -14.64 8.45 -26.27
C ILE A 876 -15.81 8.37 -25.28
N SER A 877 -15.63 8.92 -24.09
CA SER A 877 -16.63 9.04 -23.04
C SER A 877 -16.98 10.51 -22.76
N VAL A 878 -18.27 10.78 -22.57
CA VAL A 878 -18.81 12.11 -22.23
C VAL A 878 -19.82 11.96 -21.10
N GLY A 879 -19.45 12.38 -19.88
CA GLY A 879 -20.22 12.13 -18.66
C GLY A 879 -20.55 13.37 -17.83
N GLN A 880 -21.33 13.17 -16.77
CA GLN A 880 -21.58 14.10 -15.65
C GLN A 880 -21.72 15.59 -16.02
N GLY A 881 -22.52 15.90 -17.05
CA GLY A 881 -22.84 17.28 -17.45
C GLY A 881 -21.92 17.87 -18.53
N SER A 882 -21.03 17.08 -19.11
CA SER A 882 -20.03 17.54 -20.08
C SER A 882 -20.62 17.89 -21.46
N THR A 883 -20.07 18.91 -22.12
CA THR A 883 -20.48 19.36 -23.46
C THR A 883 -19.34 19.29 -24.47
N VAL A 884 -19.55 18.56 -25.57
CA VAL A 884 -18.51 18.22 -26.54
C VAL A 884 -18.94 18.51 -27.98
N ILE A 885 -18.03 19.07 -28.78
CA ILE A 885 -18.11 19.10 -30.24
C ILE A 885 -17.06 18.15 -30.80
N MET A 886 -17.51 17.14 -31.54
CA MET A 886 -16.64 16.09 -32.06
C MET A 886 -16.64 16.06 -33.59
N ARG A 887 -15.45 16.16 -34.21
CA ARG A 887 -15.29 16.26 -35.67
C ARG A 887 -14.21 15.36 -36.26
N ASN A 888 -14.48 14.67 -37.36
CA ASN A 888 -13.46 13.99 -38.16
C ASN A 888 -12.57 12.97 -37.40
N ASN A 889 -13.07 12.36 -36.33
CA ASN A 889 -12.34 11.35 -35.58
C ASN A 889 -12.54 9.96 -36.20
N LEU A 890 -11.54 9.11 -36.03
CA LEU A 890 -11.54 7.70 -36.40
C LEU A 890 -11.40 6.87 -35.13
N VAL A 891 -12.43 6.10 -34.78
CA VAL A 891 -12.42 5.14 -33.67
C VAL A 891 -12.55 3.74 -34.26
N VAL A 892 -11.66 2.83 -33.89
CA VAL A 892 -11.62 1.48 -34.48
C VAL A 892 -11.34 0.43 -33.42
N GLY A 893 -12.16 -0.62 -33.40
CA GLY A 893 -11.93 -1.80 -32.56
C GLY A 893 -12.05 -1.52 -31.06
N CYS A 894 -12.81 -0.48 -30.68
CA CYS A 894 -13.18 -0.22 -29.29
C CYS A 894 -14.49 -0.95 -28.94
N LEU A 895 -14.69 -1.36 -27.69
CA LEU A 895 -15.93 -2.03 -27.27
C LEU A 895 -17.16 -1.13 -27.48
N GLN A 896 -17.02 0.14 -27.13
CA GLN A 896 -17.95 1.20 -27.49
C GLN A 896 -17.22 2.29 -28.29
N GLY A 897 -17.81 2.78 -29.38
CA GLY A 897 -17.23 3.90 -30.13
C GLY A 897 -17.26 5.18 -29.31
N VAL A 898 -18.46 5.59 -28.87
CA VAL A 898 -18.70 6.76 -28.04
C VAL A 898 -19.79 6.46 -27.02
N GLY A 899 -19.56 6.79 -25.75
CA GLY A 899 -20.57 6.77 -24.69
C GLY A 899 -20.93 8.16 -24.23
N VAL A 900 -22.22 8.48 -24.15
CA VAL A 900 -22.75 9.72 -23.55
C VAL A 900 -23.60 9.32 -22.36
N LYS A 901 -23.16 9.70 -21.16
CA LYS A 901 -23.71 9.24 -19.87
C LYS A 901 -24.16 10.43 -19.01
N ASP A 902 -25.07 10.18 -18.07
CA ASP A 902 -25.59 11.10 -17.05
C ASP A 902 -26.45 12.28 -17.54
N ALA A 903 -27.15 12.90 -16.57
CA ALA A 903 -28.02 14.03 -16.84
C ALA A 903 -27.20 15.30 -17.12
N GLY A 904 -27.49 15.96 -18.24
CA GLY A 904 -26.86 17.24 -18.62
C GLY A 904 -25.75 17.10 -19.66
N SER A 905 -25.24 15.90 -19.91
CA SER A 905 -24.18 15.68 -20.90
C SER A 905 -24.72 15.78 -22.33
N ALA A 906 -23.95 16.40 -23.23
CA ALA A 906 -24.34 16.59 -24.62
C ALA A 906 -23.13 16.52 -25.57
N ILE A 907 -23.35 15.95 -26.76
CA ILE A 907 -22.34 15.89 -27.81
C ILE A 907 -22.93 16.29 -29.17
N LEU A 908 -22.19 17.09 -29.94
CA LEU A 908 -22.42 17.33 -31.35
C LEU A 908 -21.43 16.51 -32.18
N VAL A 909 -21.95 15.59 -33.00
CA VAL A 909 -21.15 14.66 -33.82
C VAL A 909 -21.18 15.09 -35.29
N ASP A 910 -20.01 15.36 -35.89
CA ASP A 910 -19.88 15.74 -37.31
C ASP A 910 -18.74 14.98 -38.00
N GLN A 911 -19.04 14.20 -39.05
CA GLN A 911 -18.05 13.49 -39.89
C GLN A 911 -17.11 12.52 -39.14
N ASN A 912 -17.57 11.85 -38.09
CA ASN A 912 -16.79 10.84 -37.36
C ASN A 912 -17.02 9.43 -37.92
N THR A 913 -16.01 8.56 -37.82
CA THR A 913 -16.07 7.13 -38.16
C THR A 913 -15.86 6.31 -36.90
N PHE A 914 -16.74 5.34 -36.65
CA PHE A 914 -16.68 4.40 -35.53
C PHE A 914 -16.73 2.96 -36.04
#